data_AF-A0AA46V181-F1
#
_entry.id   AF-A0AA46V181-F1
#
_cell.length_a   1.000
_cell.length_b   1.000
_cell.length_c   1.000
_cell.angle_alpha   90.00
_cell.angle_beta   90.00
_cell.angle_gamma   90.00
#
_symmetry.space_group_name_H-M   'P 1'
#
loop_
_entity.id
_entity.type
_entity.pdbx_description
1 polymer ?
#
loop_
_entity_poly.entity_id
_entity_poly.type
_entity_poly.pdbx_seq_one_letter_code
_entity_poly.pdbx_strand_id
1 'polypeptide(L)'
;MTHPTPAQEGKDPFGTARRRRTVLHSWAASPARFREDANAEEDLALGGYRDRLVVELAQNAADAAARAGTDGRLRLTLHESAGTHVLAAANTGTPLDATGVESLSTLRASAKRPATEAAPGAGPSIGRFGVGFAAVLAVSDEPAVLSRTGGVRWDLAQAREAAREVARHSPGLGDELIRRDGHVPLLRLPFPAEGTPPEGYDTVVVLPLRDAAAQDLAERLLAGVDDALLLALPGLTEIVVETPETTRVLRRRDEDPYVVIEETAGEAGATGTGATGTPAETRRWRTATTGGPLAAPLLADRPVEERLRPYWSVVWAVPVDAEGAPVRPATAPVVHAPTPSDEPLGVPALLIASFPLDTARRHVAPGPLTDFLVARAAEAYAGLLGAWRPVGPAAVGLVPGPLGQAAVDGAVRAAVLELLPRTAFLPPALPPAGPDEEPGTDVPLLRADRPEALRPIEAELVEGAGEATVRVLAEVLPTLLPAGLERRAELRTLGVGRLSLGEAIDRLAGVERSPAWWYRLYDSLAGVDPDRLQGLPVPLAAGSTAGSPRQVLLPGPADGPRPAALARLGLKVAHPEAAHPLLEKLGALPATPRAVLRTPQVRAAVAESLEGDGYALREDAPDAEELAELVLTLARDAELVPGDEPWLGALALPDEDGELSPAGELVLPGGEFASVMREGELAAVDEEWAERWGEQPLAACGVLARFTLVRATDVVLDPDELEPRDTDFAEPDDVGLLDAVDVWCEDVLDQLPDGPVPPVATEITAVRDLDLVDDDRWPEALALLSRPPLRDALTQPVRVLLPDGTTESVRPYTAWWLRGHPVLDGRRPAGLRAASGEALLAGLYDEVDAAGFDDALVLRALGVRTTAGALLDEPGGAAELLDRLADPDREVPARQLHALYGLLAELDPEEVTLPDELRAVADGVVTVVDARDALVADAPDLLPFAAGRPLLPVAPALAARLAELLQVGRLSEAVRVSLAGEGVEYPVPEAVRELLGDGVPASYREHDELLADGVELDWHLTAARVLHAATLEGVAAGLAWAAGQWPRRFEVAALLEDPSRRAELSRDRWFD
;
A
#
# COMPACT_ATOMS: atom_id res chain seq x y z
N MET A 1 -60.05 -0.24 -51.55
CA MET A 1 -60.32 0.81 -52.55
C MET A 1 -60.56 0.14 -53.89
N THR A 2 -61.43 0.67 -54.76
CA THR A 2 -61.71 0.06 -56.08
C THR A 2 -60.60 0.36 -57.08
N HIS A 3 -60.29 -0.61 -57.93
CA HIS A 3 -59.38 -0.44 -59.08
C HIS A 3 -59.82 0.76 -59.94
N PRO A 4 -58.87 1.62 -60.40
CA PRO A 4 -59.19 2.80 -61.18
C PRO A 4 -59.78 2.42 -62.54
N THR A 5 -60.95 2.97 -62.88
CA THR A 5 -61.61 2.72 -64.17
C THR A 5 -61.23 3.75 -65.24
N PRO A 6 -61.26 3.38 -66.53
CA PRO A 6 -61.11 4.33 -67.63
C PRO A 6 -62.16 5.43 -67.54
N ALA A 7 -61.75 6.69 -67.80
CA ALA A 7 -62.70 7.79 -67.84
C ALA A 7 -63.67 7.68 -69.03
N GLN A 8 -64.91 8.14 -68.87
CA GLN A 8 -65.87 8.23 -69.97
C GLN A 8 -65.35 9.20 -71.06
N GLU A 9 -65.64 8.91 -72.34
CA GLU A 9 -65.21 9.72 -73.48
C GLU A 9 -65.53 11.22 -73.27
N GLY A 10 -64.49 12.06 -73.24
CA GLY A 10 -64.63 13.53 -73.14
C GLY A 10 -64.13 14.18 -71.84
N LYS A 11 -63.84 13.42 -70.78
CA LYS A 11 -63.26 13.95 -69.52
C LYS A 11 -61.74 13.74 -69.46
N ASP A 12 -60.96 14.73 -69.88
CA ASP A 12 -59.49 14.74 -69.79
C ASP A 12 -58.97 16.09 -69.24
N PRO A 13 -59.14 16.36 -67.92
CA PRO A 13 -58.81 17.66 -67.32
C PRO A 13 -57.31 18.01 -67.39
N PHE A 14 -56.45 17.02 -67.66
CA PHE A 14 -54.99 17.18 -67.72
C PHE A 14 -54.41 17.15 -69.14
N GLY A 15 -55.25 16.98 -70.16
CA GLY A 15 -54.83 16.94 -71.57
C GLY A 15 -53.91 15.76 -71.91
N THR A 16 -54.08 14.62 -71.23
CA THR A 16 -53.32 13.38 -71.41
C THR A 16 -53.34 12.87 -72.85
N ALA A 17 -54.48 12.98 -73.56
CA ALA A 17 -54.61 12.55 -74.94
C ALA A 17 -53.70 13.35 -75.90
N ARG A 18 -53.59 14.68 -75.68
CA ARG A 18 -52.68 15.54 -76.45
C ARG A 18 -51.23 15.12 -76.23
N ARG A 19 -50.84 14.87 -74.98
CA ARG A 19 -49.47 14.46 -74.59
C ARG A 19 -49.08 13.14 -75.22
N ARG A 20 -49.92 12.11 -75.04
CA ARG A 20 -49.72 10.77 -75.61
C ARG A 20 -49.53 10.83 -77.13
N ARG A 21 -50.36 11.59 -77.84
CA ARG A 21 -50.24 11.78 -79.29
C ARG A 21 -48.92 12.45 -79.69
N THR A 22 -48.49 13.49 -78.97
CA THR A 22 -47.21 14.17 -79.24
C THR A 22 -46.02 13.24 -79.07
N VAL A 23 -46.01 12.44 -78.01
CA VAL A 23 -44.94 11.45 -77.73
C VAL A 23 -44.89 10.40 -78.83
N LEU A 24 -46.02 9.77 -79.14
CA LEU A 24 -46.09 8.73 -80.18
C LEU A 24 -45.67 9.26 -81.56
N HIS A 25 -46.08 10.48 -81.91
CA HIS A 25 -45.63 11.13 -83.14
C HIS A 25 -44.12 11.39 -83.14
N SER A 26 -43.54 11.78 -82.01
CA SER A 26 -42.09 11.98 -81.89
C SER A 26 -41.32 10.68 -82.06
N TRP A 27 -41.80 9.57 -81.50
CA TRP A 27 -41.19 8.25 -81.67
C TRP A 27 -41.32 7.73 -83.10
N ALA A 28 -42.48 7.95 -83.74
CA ALA A 28 -42.69 7.58 -85.14
C ALA A 28 -41.75 8.33 -86.08
N ALA A 29 -41.49 9.62 -85.80
CA ALA A 29 -40.58 10.47 -86.56
C ALA A 29 -39.09 10.17 -86.28
N SER A 30 -38.75 9.72 -85.07
CA SER A 30 -37.38 9.37 -84.67
C SER A 30 -37.35 8.15 -83.74
N PRO A 31 -37.07 6.94 -84.26
CA PRO A 31 -36.92 5.73 -83.45
C PRO A 31 -35.78 5.83 -82.42
N ALA A 32 -34.79 6.71 -82.64
CA ALA A 32 -33.76 6.99 -81.65
C ALA A 32 -34.33 7.61 -80.37
N ARG A 33 -35.34 8.48 -80.46
CA ARG A 33 -36.03 9.04 -79.28
C ARG A 33 -36.79 7.98 -78.49
N PHE A 34 -37.42 7.03 -79.17
CA PHE A 34 -38.03 5.88 -78.51
C PHE A 34 -37.00 5.07 -77.72
N ARG A 35 -35.83 4.77 -78.31
CA ARG A 35 -34.74 4.09 -77.61
C ARG A 35 -34.23 4.88 -76.40
N GLU A 36 -34.04 6.19 -76.53
CA GLU A 36 -33.62 7.05 -75.42
C GLU A 36 -34.63 7.03 -74.27
N ASP A 37 -35.93 7.18 -74.56
CA ASP A 37 -36.99 7.15 -73.54
C ASP A 37 -37.11 5.77 -72.89
N ALA A 38 -37.03 4.70 -73.68
CA ALA A 38 -37.08 3.33 -73.19
C ALA A 38 -35.87 2.98 -72.32
N ASN A 39 -34.65 3.31 -72.75
CA ASN A 39 -33.44 3.15 -71.93
C ASN A 39 -33.53 3.97 -70.63
N ALA A 40 -33.97 5.23 -70.70
CA ALA A 40 -34.03 6.09 -69.52
C ALA A 40 -35.06 5.60 -68.48
N GLU A 41 -36.19 5.05 -68.92
CA GLU A 41 -37.18 4.46 -68.00
C GLU A 41 -36.70 3.13 -67.43
N GLU A 42 -36.12 2.27 -68.28
CA GLU A 42 -35.58 0.96 -67.90
C GLU A 42 -34.40 1.10 -66.91
N ASP A 43 -33.50 2.05 -67.11
CA ASP A 43 -32.42 2.39 -66.16
C ASP A 43 -32.96 2.85 -64.80
N LEU A 44 -34.11 3.53 -64.77
CA LEU A 44 -34.77 3.96 -63.53
C LEU A 44 -35.53 2.80 -62.86
N ALA A 45 -36.20 1.94 -63.64
CA ALA A 45 -36.99 0.83 -63.13
C ALA A 45 -36.13 -0.38 -62.69
N LEU A 46 -35.07 -0.70 -63.44
CA LEU A 46 -34.12 -1.79 -63.13
C LEU A 46 -32.94 -1.34 -62.28
N GLY A 47 -32.66 -0.04 -62.23
CA GLY A 47 -31.55 0.53 -61.47
C GLY A 47 -31.87 0.83 -60.00
N GLY A 48 -31.12 1.76 -59.43
CA GLY A 48 -31.08 2.02 -57.98
C GLY A 48 -32.36 2.52 -57.31
N TYR A 49 -33.46 2.74 -58.03
CA TYR A 49 -34.72 3.30 -57.50
C TYR A 49 -35.73 2.25 -57.01
N ARG A 50 -35.49 0.96 -57.26
CA ARG A 50 -36.39 -0.14 -56.84
C ARG A 50 -36.74 -0.12 -55.35
N ASP A 51 -35.77 0.16 -54.49
CA ASP A 51 -35.94 0.14 -53.04
C ASP A 51 -36.37 1.50 -52.45
N ARG A 52 -36.75 2.48 -53.29
CA ARG A 52 -37.05 3.86 -52.84
C ARG A 52 -38.51 4.28 -53.02
N LEU A 53 -39.38 3.36 -53.40
CA LEU A 53 -40.79 3.62 -53.66
C LEU A 53 -41.49 4.42 -52.54
N VAL A 54 -41.45 3.91 -51.31
CA VAL A 54 -42.12 4.55 -50.15
C VAL A 54 -41.53 5.92 -49.85
N VAL A 55 -40.21 6.05 -49.95
CA VAL A 55 -39.46 7.28 -49.74
C VAL A 55 -39.87 8.37 -50.73
N GLU A 56 -39.92 8.04 -52.03
CA GLU A 56 -40.29 9.00 -53.08
C GLU A 56 -41.78 9.40 -52.99
N LEU A 57 -42.65 8.47 -52.59
CA LEU A 57 -44.06 8.77 -52.29
C LEU A 57 -44.21 9.71 -51.09
N ALA A 58 -43.42 9.49 -50.02
CA ALA A 58 -43.40 10.36 -48.85
C ALA A 58 -42.85 11.75 -49.16
N GLN A 59 -41.79 11.86 -49.96
CA GLN A 59 -41.27 13.15 -50.43
C GLN A 59 -42.33 13.92 -51.24
N ASN A 60 -43.03 13.25 -52.16
CA ASN A 60 -44.12 13.86 -52.93
C ASN A 60 -45.26 14.35 -52.02
N ALA A 61 -45.60 13.58 -50.98
CA ALA A 61 -46.58 13.96 -49.97
C ALA A 61 -46.14 15.19 -49.18
N ALA A 62 -44.90 15.19 -48.67
CA ALA A 62 -44.32 16.31 -47.93
C ALA A 62 -44.27 17.59 -48.77
N ASP A 63 -43.85 17.49 -50.03
CA ASP A 63 -43.79 18.62 -50.96
C ASP A 63 -45.19 19.16 -51.30
N ALA A 64 -46.20 18.28 -51.41
CA ALA A 64 -47.59 18.68 -51.65
C ALA A 64 -48.17 19.44 -50.45
N ALA A 65 -47.88 18.98 -49.24
CA ALA A 65 -48.27 19.61 -47.99
C ALA A 65 -47.55 20.98 -47.80
N ALA A 66 -46.24 21.03 -48.05
CA ALA A 66 -45.45 22.26 -48.00
C ALA A 66 -45.95 23.32 -48.99
N ARG A 67 -46.30 22.93 -50.23
CA ARG A 67 -46.92 23.84 -51.21
C ARG A 67 -48.30 24.35 -50.77
N ALA A 68 -49.04 23.55 -50.01
CA ALA A 68 -50.36 23.91 -49.50
C ALA A 68 -50.30 24.72 -48.18
N GLY A 69 -49.16 24.72 -47.49
CA GLY A 69 -49.02 25.33 -46.17
C GLY A 69 -49.83 24.61 -45.09
N THR A 70 -49.99 23.29 -45.20
CA THR A 70 -50.78 22.45 -44.28
C THR A 70 -49.94 21.31 -43.72
N ASP A 71 -50.38 20.75 -42.59
CA ASP A 71 -49.78 19.53 -42.02
C ASP A 71 -49.96 18.34 -42.98
N GLY A 72 -48.84 17.73 -43.37
CA GLY A 72 -48.83 16.61 -44.30
C GLY A 72 -49.16 15.29 -43.61
N ARG A 73 -50.14 14.58 -44.15
CA ARG A 73 -50.52 13.23 -43.74
C ARG A 73 -50.31 12.28 -44.90
N LEU A 74 -49.67 11.14 -44.66
CA LEU A 74 -49.46 10.09 -45.65
C LEU A 74 -50.08 8.78 -45.14
N ARG A 75 -50.86 8.10 -45.97
CA ARG A 75 -51.42 6.77 -45.69
C ARG A 75 -50.99 5.79 -46.76
N LEU A 76 -50.30 4.75 -46.35
CA LEU A 76 -49.81 3.65 -47.15
C LEU A 76 -50.63 2.40 -46.81
N THR A 77 -51.45 1.92 -47.74
CA THR A 77 -52.32 0.76 -47.52
C THR A 77 -52.00 -0.35 -48.53
N LEU A 78 -51.59 -1.51 -48.05
CA LEU A 78 -51.46 -2.75 -48.83
C LEU A 78 -52.68 -3.62 -48.57
N HIS A 79 -53.45 -3.93 -49.61
CA HIS A 79 -54.65 -4.77 -49.51
C HIS A 79 -54.86 -5.62 -50.76
N GLU A 80 -55.58 -6.73 -50.62
CA GLU A 80 -56.01 -7.54 -51.75
C GLU A 80 -57.29 -6.95 -52.37
N SER A 81 -57.34 -6.85 -53.70
CA SER A 81 -58.50 -6.38 -54.46
C SER A 81 -58.66 -7.18 -55.74
N ALA A 82 -59.76 -7.94 -55.84
CA ALA A 82 -60.09 -8.79 -56.99
C ALA A 82 -58.98 -9.79 -57.40
N GLY A 83 -58.28 -10.37 -56.41
CA GLY A 83 -57.22 -11.37 -56.63
C GLY A 83 -55.83 -10.78 -56.93
N THR A 84 -55.69 -9.45 -56.86
CA THR A 84 -54.42 -8.73 -57.04
C THR A 84 -54.13 -7.90 -55.79
N HIS A 85 -52.89 -7.91 -55.30
CA HIS A 85 -52.47 -7.02 -54.22
C HIS A 85 -52.31 -5.59 -54.75
N VAL A 86 -52.77 -4.60 -54.00
CA VAL A 86 -52.75 -3.19 -54.36
C VAL A 86 -52.11 -2.39 -53.24
N LEU A 87 -51.04 -1.67 -53.57
CA LEU A 87 -50.46 -0.64 -52.71
C LEU A 87 -51.07 0.73 -53.05
N ALA A 88 -51.68 1.39 -52.07
CA ALA A 88 -52.23 2.73 -52.21
C ALA A 88 -51.49 3.71 -51.30
N ALA A 89 -51.05 4.85 -51.84
CA ALA A 89 -50.39 5.93 -51.10
C ALA A 89 -51.21 7.22 -51.20
N ALA A 90 -51.97 7.54 -50.17
CA ALA A 90 -52.82 8.71 -50.10
C ALA A 90 -52.15 9.83 -49.29
N ASN A 91 -52.15 11.06 -49.78
CA ASN A 91 -51.56 12.21 -49.11
C ASN A 91 -52.47 13.44 -49.07
N THR A 92 -52.27 14.29 -48.06
CA THR A 92 -52.84 15.64 -48.00
C THR A 92 -51.93 16.66 -48.70
N GLY A 93 -52.49 17.82 -49.06
CA GLY A 93 -51.77 18.95 -49.65
C GLY A 93 -52.34 19.40 -51.00
N THR A 94 -51.47 20.00 -51.83
CA THR A 94 -51.87 20.58 -53.12
C THR A 94 -52.35 19.47 -54.08
N PRO A 95 -53.59 19.52 -54.61
CA PRO A 95 -54.10 18.55 -55.59
C PRO A 95 -53.28 18.50 -56.89
N LEU A 96 -53.29 17.37 -57.58
CA LEU A 96 -52.62 17.18 -58.88
C LEU A 96 -53.16 18.13 -59.97
N ASP A 97 -52.28 18.80 -60.71
CA ASP A 97 -52.65 19.67 -61.83
C ASP A 97 -52.05 19.17 -63.17
N ALA A 98 -52.40 19.84 -64.27
CA ALA A 98 -51.92 19.47 -65.61
C ALA A 98 -50.39 19.60 -65.77
N THR A 99 -49.75 20.48 -65.00
CA THR A 99 -48.29 20.64 -64.92
C THR A 99 -47.64 19.49 -64.14
N GLY A 100 -48.30 19.02 -63.09
CA GLY A 100 -47.93 17.83 -62.34
C GLY A 100 -47.95 16.59 -63.22
N VAL A 101 -49.05 16.37 -63.96
CA VAL A 101 -49.15 15.24 -64.92
C VAL A 101 -48.09 15.32 -66.01
N GLU A 102 -47.77 16.52 -66.50
CA GLU A 102 -46.63 16.72 -67.40
C GLU A 102 -45.34 16.19 -66.80
N SER A 103 -45.03 16.65 -65.59
CA SER A 103 -43.81 16.31 -64.88
C SER A 103 -43.72 14.80 -64.61
N LEU A 104 -44.82 14.16 -64.20
CA LEU A 104 -44.90 12.70 -64.00
C LEU A 104 -44.72 11.92 -65.30
N SER A 105 -45.10 12.51 -66.43
CA SER A 105 -45.00 11.88 -67.77
C SER A 105 -43.70 12.24 -68.51
N THR A 106 -42.80 13.01 -67.88
CA THR A 106 -41.54 13.43 -68.49
C THR A 106 -40.30 13.02 -67.69
N LEU A 107 -39.44 12.17 -68.26
CA LEU A 107 -38.14 11.82 -67.67
C LEU A 107 -37.10 12.90 -67.98
N ARG A 108 -36.43 13.41 -66.94
CA ARG A 108 -35.26 14.32 -66.96
C ARG A 108 -35.43 15.71 -67.62
N ALA A 109 -36.64 16.12 -67.99
CA ALA A 109 -36.92 17.47 -68.49
C ALA A 109 -37.87 18.19 -67.54
N SER A 110 -37.36 19.08 -66.68
CA SER A 110 -38.21 19.89 -65.80
C SER A 110 -38.76 21.10 -66.56
N ALA A 111 -40.09 21.19 -66.67
CA ALA A 111 -40.79 22.36 -67.18
C ALA A 111 -41.16 23.31 -66.03
N LYS A 112 -40.19 23.94 -65.37
CA LYS A 112 -40.49 25.10 -64.51
C LYS A 112 -39.31 26.07 -64.39
N ARG A 113 -39.55 27.33 -64.79
CA ARG A 113 -38.69 28.48 -64.43
C ARG A 113 -39.08 28.95 -63.01
N PRO A 114 -38.14 29.43 -62.18
CA PRO A 114 -38.47 29.89 -60.84
C PRO A 114 -39.38 31.12 -60.90
N ALA A 115 -40.49 31.08 -60.17
CA ALA A 115 -41.21 32.27 -59.78
C ALA A 115 -40.42 32.94 -58.64
N THR A 116 -40.04 34.19 -58.84
CA THR A 116 -39.48 35.08 -57.81
C THR A 116 -40.55 35.35 -56.76
N GLU A 117 -40.13 35.37 -55.49
CA GLU A 117 -40.91 35.68 -54.26
C GLU A 117 -41.57 34.47 -53.57
N ALA A 118 -40.83 33.86 -52.63
CA ALA A 118 -41.40 33.08 -51.52
C ALA A 118 -41.27 33.90 -50.22
N ALA A 119 -42.32 33.87 -49.40
CA ALA A 119 -42.39 34.56 -48.11
C ALA A 119 -41.38 33.99 -47.09
N PRO A 120 -40.87 34.82 -46.15
CA PRO A 120 -40.00 34.34 -45.08
C PRO A 120 -40.77 33.38 -44.17
N GLY A 121 -40.32 32.11 -44.09
CA GLY A 121 -40.93 31.06 -43.29
C GLY A 121 -41.45 29.84 -44.06
N ALA A 122 -41.52 29.90 -45.39
CA ALA A 122 -41.80 28.71 -46.20
C ALA A 122 -40.51 27.88 -46.39
N GLY A 123 -40.47 26.69 -45.81
CA GLY A 123 -39.36 25.74 -45.99
C GLY A 123 -39.13 25.42 -47.48
N PRO A 124 -37.88 25.18 -47.90
CA PRO A 124 -37.58 24.93 -49.30
C PRO A 124 -38.19 23.60 -49.78
N SER A 125 -38.88 23.59 -50.93
CA SER A 125 -39.42 22.34 -51.52
C SER A 125 -38.31 21.48 -52.11
N ILE A 126 -38.27 20.19 -51.77
CA ILE A 126 -37.08 19.33 -51.97
C ILE A 126 -37.20 18.44 -53.23
N GLY A 127 -38.37 18.23 -53.83
CA GLY A 127 -38.51 17.26 -54.94
C GLY A 127 -37.93 17.67 -56.29
N ARG A 128 -37.13 16.81 -56.93
CA ARG A 128 -36.94 16.83 -58.40
C ARG A 128 -38.26 16.33 -59.01
N PHE A 129 -39.05 17.21 -59.61
CA PHE A 129 -40.32 16.80 -60.23
C PHE A 129 -40.08 15.85 -61.41
N GLY A 130 -40.64 14.64 -61.32
CA GLY A 130 -40.79 13.69 -62.43
C GLY A 130 -39.88 12.44 -62.41
N VAL A 131 -38.70 12.49 -61.79
CA VAL A 131 -37.77 11.33 -61.80
C VAL A 131 -38.07 10.34 -60.67
N GLY A 132 -38.50 10.84 -59.50
CA GLY A 132 -38.82 10.01 -58.33
C GLY A 132 -40.07 9.14 -58.50
N PHE A 133 -41.05 9.60 -59.28
CA PHE A 133 -42.27 8.84 -59.54
C PHE A 133 -42.00 7.57 -60.35
N ALA A 134 -40.90 7.48 -61.12
CA ALA A 134 -40.53 6.27 -61.84
C ALA A 134 -40.31 5.05 -60.92
N ALA A 135 -40.07 5.27 -59.62
CA ALA A 135 -39.96 4.20 -58.63
C ALA A 135 -41.24 3.33 -58.55
N VAL A 136 -42.42 3.83 -58.96
CA VAL A 136 -43.65 3.04 -58.98
C VAL A 136 -43.60 1.86 -59.96
N LEU A 137 -42.79 1.98 -61.02
CA LEU A 137 -42.61 0.93 -62.03
C LEU A 137 -41.89 -0.31 -61.50
N ALA A 138 -41.18 -0.16 -60.37
CA ALA A 138 -40.57 -1.29 -59.68
C ALA A 138 -41.61 -2.34 -59.27
N VAL A 139 -42.84 -1.90 -58.96
CA VAL A 139 -43.89 -2.76 -58.40
C VAL A 139 -45.15 -2.85 -59.25
N SER A 140 -45.41 -1.91 -60.16
CA SER A 140 -46.67 -1.84 -60.92
C SER A 140 -46.47 -1.54 -62.40
N ASP A 141 -47.21 -2.28 -63.25
CA ASP A 141 -47.33 -2.03 -64.69
C ASP A 141 -48.56 -1.18 -65.04
N GLU A 142 -49.38 -0.85 -64.03
CA GLU A 142 -50.65 -0.11 -64.18
C GLU A 142 -50.81 1.00 -63.11
N PRO A 143 -49.80 1.87 -62.89
CA PRO A 143 -49.89 2.89 -61.85
C PRO A 143 -50.97 3.93 -62.18
N ALA A 144 -51.69 4.39 -61.17
CA ALA A 144 -52.67 5.46 -61.29
C ALA A 144 -52.51 6.51 -60.20
N VAL A 145 -52.89 7.75 -60.50
CA VAL A 145 -52.95 8.86 -59.54
C VAL A 145 -54.34 9.48 -59.63
N LEU A 146 -55.07 9.45 -58.52
CA LEU A 146 -56.41 10.02 -58.39
C LEU A 146 -56.35 11.22 -57.44
N SER A 147 -56.80 12.37 -57.90
CA SER A 147 -56.80 13.63 -57.14
C SER A 147 -58.19 14.27 -57.19
N ARG A 148 -58.48 15.19 -56.26
CA ARG A 148 -59.74 15.96 -56.24
C ARG A 148 -60.04 16.70 -57.55
N THR A 149 -59.00 17.01 -58.31
CA THR A 149 -59.01 17.75 -59.59
C THR A 149 -59.11 16.86 -60.83
N GLY A 150 -59.04 15.53 -60.68
CA GLY A 150 -59.06 14.55 -61.78
C GLY A 150 -58.08 13.39 -61.56
N GLY A 151 -58.12 12.39 -62.44
CA GLY A 151 -57.24 11.22 -62.39
C GLY A 151 -56.42 11.00 -63.67
N VAL A 152 -55.23 10.43 -63.50
CA VAL A 152 -54.37 9.93 -64.58
C VAL A 152 -53.95 8.51 -64.27
N ARG A 153 -53.84 7.66 -65.28
CA ARG A 153 -53.28 6.31 -65.16
C ARG A 153 -52.34 5.99 -66.30
N TRP A 154 -51.49 5.02 -66.07
CA TRP A 154 -50.68 4.37 -67.08
C TRP A 154 -51.03 2.89 -67.08
N ASP A 155 -50.99 2.28 -68.26
CA ASP A 155 -51.41 0.90 -68.46
C ASP A 155 -50.53 0.30 -69.56
N LEU A 156 -49.72 -0.69 -69.18
CA LEU A 156 -48.72 -1.26 -70.07
C LEU A 156 -49.34 -1.93 -71.30
N ALA A 157 -50.51 -2.55 -71.18
CA ALA A 157 -51.19 -3.18 -72.30
C ALA A 157 -51.70 -2.12 -73.30
N GLN A 158 -52.32 -1.05 -72.80
CA GLN A 158 -52.80 0.06 -73.64
C GLN A 158 -51.66 0.86 -74.25
N ALA A 159 -50.57 1.07 -73.50
CA ALA A 159 -49.36 1.71 -74.00
C ALA A 159 -48.74 0.91 -75.16
N ARG A 160 -48.65 -0.42 -75.02
CA ARG A 160 -48.18 -1.32 -76.08
C ARG A 160 -49.06 -1.27 -77.32
N GLU A 161 -50.38 -1.29 -77.15
CA GLU A 161 -51.29 -1.22 -78.30
C GLU A 161 -51.21 0.14 -79.01
N ALA A 162 -51.18 1.24 -78.26
CA ALA A 162 -51.02 2.58 -78.84
C ALA A 162 -49.69 2.73 -79.60
N ALA A 163 -48.59 2.16 -79.09
CA ALA A 163 -47.30 2.14 -79.78
C ALA A 163 -47.33 1.26 -81.04
N ARG A 164 -47.94 0.06 -80.98
CA ARG A 164 -48.10 -0.85 -82.12
C ARG A 164 -48.94 -0.24 -83.24
N GLU A 165 -50.02 0.45 -82.88
CA GLU A 165 -50.90 1.12 -83.85
C GLU A 165 -50.14 2.14 -84.70
N VAL A 166 -49.28 2.93 -84.06
CA VAL A 166 -48.43 3.91 -84.75
C VAL A 166 -47.29 3.21 -85.51
N ALA A 167 -46.70 2.16 -84.94
CA ALA A 167 -45.65 1.37 -85.58
C ALA A 167 -46.09 0.68 -86.87
N ARG A 168 -47.38 0.33 -87.03
CA ARG A 168 -47.96 -0.15 -88.31
C ARG A 168 -47.67 0.81 -89.48
N HIS A 169 -47.48 2.10 -89.17
CA HIS A 169 -47.24 3.16 -90.15
C HIS A 169 -45.83 3.77 -90.04
N SER A 170 -44.94 3.21 -89.19
CA SER A 170 -43.53 3.62 -89.04
C SER A 170 -42.64 2.38 -88.85
N PRO A 171 -42.01 1.86 -89.93
CA PRO A 171 -41.18 0.64 -89.87
C PRO A 171 -40.04 0.73 -88.85
N GLY A 172 -39.39 1.90 -88.74
CA GLY A 172 -38.29 2.09 -87.80
C GLY A 172 -38.71 2.00 -86.33
N LEU A 173 -39.93 2.42 -85.98
CA LEU A 173 -40.47 2.22 -84.63
C LEU A 173 -40.87 0.74 -84.42
N GLY A 174 -41.41 0.09 -85.45
CA GLY A 174 -41.74 -1.34 -85.44
C GLY A 174 -40.54 -2.23 -85.16
N ASP A 175 -39.41 -1.97 -85.82
CA ASP A 175 -38.16 -2.71 -85.60
C ASP A 175 -37.65 -2.58 -84.15
N GLU A 176 -37.70 -1.38 -83.57
CA GLU A 176 -37.26 -1.16 -82.18
C GLU A 176 -38.22 -1.82 -81.18
N LEU A 177 -39.53 -1.82 -81.43
CA LEU A 177 -40.50 -2.55 -80.60
C LEU A 177 -40.25 -4.06 -80.63
N ILE A 178 -39.94 -4.64 -81.80
CA ILE A 178 -39.62 -6.07 -81.92
C ILE A 178 -38.32 -6.38 -81.16
N ARG A 179 -37.27 -5.58 -81.33
CA ARG A 179 -35.98 -5.79 -80.64
C ARG A 179 -36.09 -5.75 -79.12
N ARG A 180 -37.08 -5.03 -78.58
CA ARG A 180 -37.33 -4.86 -77.15
C ARG A 180 -38.47 -5.76 -76.64
N ASP A 181 -38.84 -6.79 -77.38
CA ASP A 181 -39.93 -7.73 -77.03
C ASP A 181 -41.25 -7.02 -76.65
N GLY A 182 -41.53 -5.89 -77.30
CA GLY A 182 -42.72 -5.08 -77.06
C GLY A 182 -42.69 -4.27 -75.76
N HIS A 183 -41.52 -4.06 -75.13
CA HIS A 183 -41.36 -3.10 -74.04
C HIS A 183 -41.50 -1.66 -74.55
N VAL A 184 -42.27 -0.83 -73.84
CA VAL A 184 -42.51 0.58 -74.15
C VAL A 184 -42.32 1.43 -72.90
N PRO A 185 -41.79 2.67 -72.99
CA PRO A 185 -41.65 3.53 -71.83
C PRO A 185 -43.03 4.00 -71.37
N LEU A 186 -43.54 3.34 -70.32
CA LEU A 186 -44.90 3.40 -69.83
C LEU A 186 -45.29 4.81 -69.41
N LEU A 187 -44.46 5.50 -68.60
CA LEU A 187 -44.81 6.80 -68.02
C LEU A 187 -44.95 7.90 -69.07
N ARG A 188 -44.46 7.69 -70.29
CA ARG A 188 -44.59 8.64 -71.39
C ARG A 188 -45.99 8.66 -72.02
N LEU A 189 -46.83 7.65 -71.76
CA LEU A 189 -48.14 7.48 -72.37
C LEU A 189 -49.27 7.55 -71.32
N PRO A 190 -49.61 8.74 -70.79
CA PRO A 190 -50.69 8.87 -69.80
C PRO A 190 -52.07 8.69 -70.44
N PHE A 191 -53.01 8.17 -69.65
CA PHE A 191 -54.43 8.01 -69.97
C PHE A 191 -55.30 8.66 -68.88
N PRO A 192 -56.49 9.18 -69.20
CA PRO A 192 -57.40 9.71 -68.19
C PRO A 192 -57.95 8.57 -67.32
N ALA A 193 -58.08 8.84 -66.01
CA ALA A 193 -58.63 7.90 -65.03
C ALA A 193 -59.76 8.55 -64.22
N GLU A 194 -60.74 7.74 -63.83
CA GLU A 194 -61.80 8.14 -62.90
C GLU A 194 -61.62 7.49 -61.53
N GLY A 195 -61.90 8.25 -60.48
CA GLY A 195 -61.83 7.83 -59.09
C GLY A 195 -61.58 9.02 -58.17
N THR A 196 -61.76 8.81 -56.87
CA THR A 196 -61.54 9.83 -55.83
C THR A 196 -60.57 9.31 -54.78
N PRO A 197 -59.71 10.18 -54.20
CA PRO A 197 -58.91 9.81 -53.03
C PRO A 197 -59.81 9.44 -51.84
N PRO A 198 -59.30 8.69 -50.85
CA PRO A 198 -60.04 8.35 -49.64
C PRO A 198 -60.40 9.62 -48.85
N GLU A 199 -61.46 9.54 -48.05
CA GLU A 199 -61.91 10.65 -47.22
C GLU A 199 -60.77 11.19 -46.34
N GLY A 200 -60.62 12.51 -46.32
CA GLY A 200 -59.56 13.20 -45.58
C GLY A 200 -58.21 13.29 -46.30
N TYR A 201 -58.08 12.81 -47.55
CA TYR A 201 -56.88 12.93 -48.38
C TYR A 201 -57.15 13.63 -49.72
N ASP A 202 -56.12 14.24 -50.30
CA ASP A 202 -56.23 15.10 -51.49
C ASP A 202 -55.81 14.42 -52.78
N THR A 203 -54.88 13.46 -52.69
CA THR A 203 -54.35 12.68 -53.81
C THR A 203 -54.05 11.26 -53.33
N VAL A 204 -54.27 10.25 -54.19
CA VAL A 204 -53.86 8.87 -53.95
C VAL A 204 -53.15 8.30 -55.18
N VAL A 205 -51.98 7.70 -54.96
CA VAL A 205 -51.29 6.86 -55.94
C VAL A 205 -51.74 5.42 -55.71
N VAL A 206 -52.29 4.76 -56.73
CA VAL A 206 -52.79 3.39 -56.68
C VAL A 206 -51.90 2.52 -57.55
N LEU A 207 -51.32 1.47 -56.96
CA LEU A 207 -50.32 0.59 -57.57
C LEU A 207 -50.78 -0.86 -57.47
N PRO A 208 -51.50 -1.39 -58.48
CA PRO A 208 -51.69 -2.83 -58.61
C PRO A 208 -50.33 -3.52 -58.76
N LEU A 209 -50.01 -4.44 -57.85
CA LEU A 209 -48.71 -5.11 -57.82
C LEU A 209 -48.64 -6.17 -58.91
N ARG A 210 -47.58 -6.11 -59.73
CA ARG A 210 -47.42 -6.94 -60.94
C ARG A 210 -47.32 -8.44 -60.63
N ASP A 211 -46.59 -8.80 -59.58
CA ASP A 211 -46.22 -10.17 -59.25
C ASP A 211 -45.89 -10.32 -57.75
N ALA A 212 -45.61 -11.56 -57.30
CA ALA A 212 -45.24 -11.86 -55.92
C ALA A 212 -43.94 -11.15 -55.48
N ALA A 213 -42.97 -10.94 -56.39
CA ALA A 213 -41.72 -10.25 -56.04
C ALA A 213 -41.95 -8.74 -55.80
N ALA A 214 -42.92 -8.14 -56.49
CA ALA A 214 -43.38 -6.78 -56.24
C ALA A 214 -44.13 -6.67 -54.90
N GLN A 215 -44.91 -7.70 -54.53
CA GLN A 215 -45.52 -7.80 -53.21
C GLN A 215 -44.48 -7.88 -52.10
N ASP A 216 -43.53 -8.83 -52.18
CA ASP A 216 -42.48 -8.97 -51.18
C ASP A 216 -41.67 -7.68 -51.01
N LEU A 217 -41.43 -6.95 -52.11
CA LEU A 217 -40.75 -5.65 -52.07
C LEU A 217 -41.60 -4.59 -51.37
N ALA A 218 -42.89 -4.46 -51.70
CA ALA A 218 -43.79 -3.52 -51.06
C ALA A 218 -43.89 -3.78 -49.54
N GLU A 219 -44.06 -5.04 -49.13
CA GLU A 219 -44.11 -5.42 -47.72
C GLU A 219 -42.82 -5.05 -46.97
N ARG A 220 -41.64 -5.34 -47.54
CA ARG A 220 -40.35 -4.94 -46.95
C ARG A 220 -40.21 -3.43 -46.81
N LEU A 221 -40.62 -2.66 -47.82
CA LEU A 221 -40.51 -1.20 -47.79
C LEU A 221 -41.49 -0.56 -46.79
N LEU A 222 -42.69 -1.13 -46.61
CA LEU A 222 -43.65 -0.71 -45.60
C LEU A 222 -43.16 -1.05 -44.18
N ALA A 223 -42.56 -2.23 -44.00
CA ALA A 223 -41.94 -2.62 -42.73
C ALA A 223 -40.78 -1.69 -42.35
N GLY A 224 -40.03 -1.19 -43.34
CA GLY A 224 -38.92 -0.25 -43.16
C GLY A 224 -39.30 1.21 -42.86
N VAL A 225 -40.59 1.55 -42.72
CA VAL A 225 -41.01 2.89 -42.30
C VAL A 225 -40.71 3.11 -40.82
N ASP A 226 -39.85 4.10 -40.55
CA ASP A 226 -39.37 4.46 -39.22
C ASP A 226 -39.40 5.99 -38.97
N ASP A 227 -38.89 6.38 -37.80
CA ASP A 227 -38.82 7.76 -37.31
C ASP A 227 -38.03 8.68 -38.24
N ALA A 228 -37.01 8.15 -38.92
CA ALA A 228 -36.13 8.94 -39.76
C ALA A 228 -36.90 9.59 -40.91
N LEU A 229 -38.00 8.99 -41.38
CA LEU A 229 -38.82 9.56 -42.44
C LEU A 229 -39.57 10.82 -41.99
N LEU A 230 -40.10 10.84 -40.77
CA LEU A 230 -40.75 12.01 -40.16
C LEU A 230 -39.74 13.09 -39.75
N LEU A 231 -38.52 12.69 -39.34
CA LEU A 231 -37.42 13.63 -39.04
C LEU A 231 -36.85 14.26 -40.32
N ALA A 232 -36.76 13.49 -41.41
CA ALA A 232 -36.25 13.95 -42.69
C ALA A 232 -37.20 14.85 -43.47
N LEU A 233 -38.51 14.62 -43.30
CA LEU A 233 -39.55 15.31 -44.04
C LEU A 233 -40.44 16.07 -43.06
N PRO A 234 -40.00 17.24 -42.55
CA PRO A 234 -40.73 17.97 -41.51
C PRO A 234 -42.10 18.50 -41.97
N GLY A 235 -42.39 18.47 -43.27
CA GLY A 235 -43.73 18.74 -43.82
C GLY A 235 -44.74 17.61 -43.56
N LEU A 236 -44.31 16.43 -43.10
CA LEU A 236 -45.19 15.34 -42.67
C LEU A 236 -45.30 15.32 -41.14
N THR A 237 -46.53 15.24 -40.64
CA THR A 237 -46.85 15.11 -39.21
C THR A 237 -47.46 13.75 -38.87
N GLU A 238 -48.00 13.02 -39.86
CA GLU A 238 -48.58 11.68 -39.66
C GLU A 238 -48.26 10.75 -40.84
N ILE A 239 -47.83 9.52 -40.52
CA ILE A 239 -47.71 8.41 -41.46
C ILE A 239 -48.53 7.24 -40.93
N VAL A 240 -49.49 6.77 -41.74
CA VAL A 240 -50.30 5.59 -41.48
C VAL A 240 -49.82 4.47 -42.41
N VAL A 241 -49.46 3.31 -41.86
CA VAL A 241 -49.08 2.12 -42.61
C VAL A 241 -50.07 1.01 -42.28
N GLU A 242 -50.82 0.54 -43.27
CA GLU A 242 -51.82 -0.51 -43.15
C GLU A 242 -51.42 -1.70 -44.03
N THR A 243 -51.19 -2.85 -43.41
CA THR A 243 -50.98 -4.13 -44.07
C THR A 243 -52.16 -5.07 -43.75
N PRO A 244 -52.26 -6.24 -44.42
CA PRO A 244 -53.28 -7.23 -44.06
C PRO A 244 -53.19 -7.71 -42.60
N GLU A 245 -52.00 -7.66 -41.97
CA GLU A 245 -51.84 -8.07 -40.57
C GLU A 245 -51.93 -6.92 -39.57
N THR A 246 -51.44 -5.72 -39.91
CA THR A 246 -51.22 -4.65 -38.93
C THR A 246 -51.61 -3.27 -39.41
N THR A 247 -51.95 -2.38 -38.48
CA THR A 247 -52.04 -0.93 -38.71
C THR A 247 -51.08 -0.23 -37.76
N ARG A 248 -50.11 0.51 -38.33
CA ARG A 248 -49.13 1.35 -37.62
C ARG A 248 -49.42 2.82 -37.92
N VAL A 249 -49.44 3.65 -36.89
CA VAL A 249 -49.60 5.11 -37.04
C VAL A 249 -48.46 5.81 -36.33
N LEU A 250 -47.61 6.51 -37.08
CA LEU A 250 -46.52 7.33 -36.58
C LEU A 250 -46.95 8.80 -36.62
N ARG A 251 -46.84 9.51 -35.49
CA ARG A 251 -47.15 10.93 -35.37
C ARG A 251 -45.95 11.70 -34.87
N ARG A 252 -45.64 12.82 -35.52
CA ARG A 252 -44.61 13.76 -35.09
C ARG A 252 -45.24 14.97 -34.40
N ARG A 253 -44.64 15.40 -33.29
CA ARG A 253 -44.89 16.69 -32.64
C ARG A 253 -43.58 17.31 -32.16
N ASP A 254 -43.50 18.63 -32.15
CA ASP A 254 -42.34 19.36 -31.64
C ASP A 254 -42.63 19.79 -30.18
N GLU A 255 -41.79 19.36 -29.24
CA GLU A 255 -41.86 19.67 -27.81
C GLU A 255 -40.48 20.08 -27.30
N ASP A 256 -40.12 21.37 -27.37
CA ASP A 256 -38.79 21.87 -26.99
C ASP A 256 -38.32 21.31 -25.62
N PRO A 257 -37.13 20.67 -25.51
CA PRO A 257 -36.03 20.59 -26.50
C PRO A 257 -36.03 19.33 -27.40
N TYR A 258 -37.18 18.66 -27.56
CA TYR A 258 -37.34 17.39 -28.26
C TYR A 258 -38.28 17.45 -29.47
N VAL A 259 -38.05 16.56 -30.42
CA VAL A 259 -39.05 16.11 -31.38
C VAL A 259 -39.57 14.77 -30.88
N VAL A 260 -40.88 14.66 -30.71
CA VAL A 260 -41.52 13.44 -30.17
C VAL A 260 -42.22 12.71 -31.30
N ILE A 261 -41.93 11.41 -31.40
CA ILE A 261 -42.58 10.49 -32.33
C ILE A 261 -43.35 9.45 -31.53
N GLU A 262 -44.66 9.41 -31.76
CA GLU A 262 -45.56 8.44 -31.16
C GLU A 262 -45.95 7.41 -32.20
N GLU A 263 -45.72 6.13 -31.89
CA GLU A 263 -46.17 5.02 -32.71
C GLU A 263 -47.24 4.21 -31.99
N THR A 264 -48.35 3.99 -32.67
CA THR A 264 -49.40 3.05 -32.24
C THR A 264 -49.50 1.91 -33.23
N ALA A 265 -49.52 0.68 -32.75
CA ALA A 265 -49.68 -0.53 -33.56
C ALA A 265 -50.88 -1.34 -33.06
N GLY A 266 -51.71 -1.82 -33.99
CA GLY A 266 -52.86 -2.67 -33.71
C GLY A 266 -53.12 -3.69 -34.82
N GLU A 267 -54.01 -4.66 -34.55
CA GLU A 267 -54.47 -5.62 -35.55
C GLU A 267 -55.22 -4.91 -36.69
N ALA A 268 -55.10 -5.45 -37.91
CA ALA A 268 -55.74 -4.89 -39.10
C ALA A 268 -57.26 -4.72 -38.91
N GLY A 269 -57.77 -3.51 -39.16
CA GLY A 269 -59.21 -3.18 -39.06
C GLY A 269 -59.67 -2.63 -37.70
N ALA A 270 -58.76 -2.44 -36.73
CA ALA A 270 -59.05 -1.76 -35.46
C ALA A 270 -59.18 -0.22 -35.62
N THR A 271 -60.04 0.25 -36.52
CA THR A 271 -60.33 1.70 -36.69
C THR A 271 -61.47 2.12 -35.76
N GLY A 272 -61.25 2.04 -34.45
CA GLY A 272 -62.20 2.51 -33.44
C GLY A 272 -61.48 2.82 -32.13
N THR A 273 -61.88 3.91 -31.48
CA THR A 273 -61.35 4.46 -30.22
C THR A 273 -61.52 3.54 -28.99
N GLY A 274 -61.63 2.23 -29.17
CA GLY A 274 -61.90 1.25 -28.11
C GLY A 274 -61.30 -0.14 -28.35
N ALA A 275 -60.31 -0.31 -29.21
CA ALA A 275 -59.55 -1.56 -29.27
C ALA A 275 -58.53 -1.60 -28.12
N THR A 276 -58.38 -2.76 -27.48
CA THR A 276 -57.30 -3.09 -26.53
C THR A 276 -55.96 -3.10 -27.25
N GLY A 277 -55.50 -1.93 -27.69
CA GLY A 277 -54.24 -1.74 -28.39
C GLY A 277 -53.06 -1.77 -27.43
N THR A 278 -51.92 -2.20 -27.94
CA THR A 278 -50.61 -2.02 -27.28
C THR A 278 -50.45 -0.54 -26.90
N PRO A 279 -49.87 -0.21 -25.73
CA PRO A 279 -49.59 1.18 -25.37
C PRO A 279 -48.82 1.89 -26.49
N ALA A 280 -49.13 3.16 -26.74
CA ALA A 280 -48.38 3.97 -27.70
C ALA A 280 -46.90 4.02 -27.27
N GLU A 281 -45.99 3.70 -28.19
CA GLU A 281 -44.57 3.86 -27.95
C GLU A 281 -44.17 5.29 -28.27
N THR A 282 -43.75 6.03 -27.24
CA THR A 282 -43.28 7.41 -27.36
C THR A 282 -41.76 7.44 -27.40
N ARG A 283 -41.20 7.95 -28.50
CA ARG A 283 -39.75 8.13 -28.67
C ARG A 283 -39.44 9.62 -28.76
N ARG A 284 -38.45 10.06 -27.99
CA ARG A 284 -38.03 11.47 -27.94
C ARG A 284 -36.67 11.61 -28.60
N TRP A 285 -36.56 12.60 -29.48
CA TRP A 285 -35.36 12.88 -30.25
C TRP A 285 -34.89 14.30 -29.94
N ARG A 286 -33.65 14.45 -29.47
CA ARG A 286 -33.03 15.76 -29.41
C ARG A 286 -32.43 16.08 -30.76
N THR A 287 -32.74 17.25 -31.30
CA THR A 287 -32.32 17.63 -32.65
C THR A 287 -31.54 18.93 -32.67
N ALA A 288 -30.52 19.01 -33.53
CA ALA A 288 -29.87 20.27 -33.91
C ALA A 288 -30.04 20.50 -35.40
N THR A 289 -30.74 21.57 -35.75
CA THR A 289 -31.02 21.95 -37.14
C THR A 289 -30.29 23.23 -37.49
N THR A 290 -29.57 23.22 -38.61
CA THR A 290 -28.95 24.41 -39.19
C THR A 290 -29.08 24.38 -40.71
N GLY A 291 -29.08 25.55 -41.33
CA GLY A 291 -29.26 25.67 -42.77
C GLY A 291 -29.21 27.11 -43.23
N GLY A 292 -29.17 27.31 -44.53
CA GLY A 292 -29.09 28.64 -45.10
C GLY A 292 -28.84 28.65 -46.61
N PRO A 293 -28.59 29.82 -47.19
CA PRO A 293 -28.25 29.94 -48.61
C PRO A 293 -26.86 29.39 -48.90
N LEU A 294 -26.67 28.84 -50.11
CA LEU A 294 -25.37 28.37 -50.63
C LEU A 294 -24.73 29.45 -51.52
N ALA A 295 -23.42 29.63 -51.37
CA ALA A 295 -22.63 30.47 -52.25
C ALA A 295 -22.45 29.80 -53.63
N ALA A 296 -22.61 30.58 -54.71
CA ALA A 296 -22.55 30.05 -56.09
C ALA A 296 -21.28 29.23 -56.43
N PRO A 297 -20.06 29.55 -55.92
CA PRO A 297 -18.87 28.74 -56.18
C PRO A 297 -18.95 27.29 -55.66
N LEU A 298 -19.70 27.04 -54.59
CA LEU A 298 -19.88 25.68 -54.02
C LEU A 298 -20.67 24.76 -54.96
N LEU A 299 -21.47 25.34 -55.87
CA LEU A 299 -22.31 24.62 -56.82
C LEU A 299 -21.73 24.59 -58.24
N ALA A 300 -20.51 25.09 -58.43
CA ALA A 300 -19.93 25.32 -59.77
C ALA A 300 -19.78 24.01 -60.59
N ASP A 301 -19.54 22.90 -59.91
CA ASP A 301 -19.39 21.56 -60.49
C ASP A 301 -20.71 20.77 -60.52
N ARG A 302 -21.83 21.39 -60.13
CA ARG A 302 -23.16 20.75 -60.06
C ARG A 302 -23.99 20.97 -61.33
N PRO A 303 -24.90 20.04 -61.66
CA PRO A 303 -25.89 20.22 -62.74
C PRO A 303 -26.68 21.54 -62.60
N VAL A 304 -27.15 22.09 -63.72
CA VAL A 304 -27.88 23.37 -63.76
C VAL A 304 -29.10 23.34 -62.84
N GLU A 305 -29.81 22.22 -62.80
CA GLU A 305 -31.01 22.00 -62.02
C GLU A 305 -30.74 22.06 -60.50
N GLU A 306 -29.55 21.64 -60.06
CA GLU A 306 -29.11 21.73 -58.67
C GLU A 306 -28.64 23.14 -58.31
N ARG A 307 -27.98 23.84 -59.24
CA ARG A 307 -27.58 25.24 -59.08
C ARG A 307 -28.74 26.21 -58.84
N LEU A 308 -29.93 25.86 -59.32
CA LEU A 308 -31.17 26.62 -59.11
C LEU A 308 -31.77 26.44 -57.70
N ARG A 309 -31.12 25.65 -56.83
CA ARG A 309 -31.51 25.42 -55.44
C ARG A 309 -30.38 25.77 -54.48
N PRO A 310 -30.07 27.07 -54.30
CA PRO A 310 -28.91 27.51 -53.52
C PRO A 310 -29.25 27.54 -52.03
N TYR A 311 -29.69 26.41 -51.46
CA TYR A 311 -29.93 26.27 -50.04
C TYR A 311 -29.35 24.95 -49.54
N TRP A 312 -29.00 24.91 -48.27
CA TRP A 312 -28.53 23.72 -47.58
C TRP A 312 -29.20 23.57 -46.23
N SER A 313 -29.24 22.34 -45.74
CA SER A 313 -29.72 22.00 -44.41
C SER A 313 -28.95 20.82 -43.84
N VAL A 314 -28.77 20.84 -42.53
CA VAL A 314 -28.19 19.76 -41.72
C VAL A 314 -29.07 19.62 -40.48
N VAL A 315 -29.45 18.39 -40.18
CA VAL A 315 -30.16 17.98 -38.98
C VAL A 315 -29.39 16.82 -38.36
N TRP A 316 -28.98 16.99 -37.12
CA TRP A 316 -28.60 15.87 -36.26
C TRP A 316 -29.77 15.51 -35.37
N ALA A 317 -30.04 14.22 -35.20
CA ALA A 317 -31.03 13.73 -34.26
C ALA A 317 -30.47 12.59 -33.40
N VAL A 318 -30.62 12.70 -32.09
CA VAL A 318 -30.19 11.70 -31.10
C VAL A 318 -31.41 11.29 -30.27
N PRO A 319 -31.78 10.00 -30.24
CA PRO A 319 -32.87 9.56 -29.38
C PRO A 319 -32.45 9.59 -27.91
N VAL A 320 -33.40 9.81 -27.02
CA VAL A 320 -33.16 9.86 -25.56
C VAL A 320 -34.12 8.94 -24.79
N ASP A 321 -33.68 8.45 -23.64
CA ASP A 321 -34.51 7.70 -22.69
C ASP A 321 -35.47 8.61 -21.89
N ALA A 322 -36.12 8.07 -20.86
CA ALA A 322 -37.08 8.78 -20.01
C ALA A 322 -36.43 9.92 -19.19
N GLU A 323 -35.14 9.80 -18.88
CA GLU A 323 -34.34 10.75 -18.10
C GLU A 323 -33.63 11.79 -18.99
N GLY A 324 -33.69 11.62 -20.32
CA GLY A 324 -33.06 12.53 -21.29
C GLY A 324 -31.61 12.17 -21.62
N ALA A 325 -31.13 10.99 -21.20
CA ALA A 325 -29.83 10.47 -21.58
C ALA A 325 -29.85 9.93 -23.02
N PRO A 326 -28.77 10.12 -23.80
CA PRO A 326 -28.71 9.66 -25.18
C PRO A 326 -28.74 8.14 -25.28
N VAL A 327 -29.51 7.62 -26.22
CA VAL A 327 -29.55 6.22 -26.61
C VAL A 327 -29.16 6.06 -28.08
N ARG A 328 -28.73 4.86 -28.47
CA ARG A 328 -28.32 4.60 -29.86
C ARG A 328 -29.54 4.62 -30.79
N PRO A 329 -29.50 5.32 -31.94
CA PRO A 329 -30.60 5.28 -32.90
C PRO A 329 -30.79 3.87 -33.48
N ALA A 330 -32.05 3.46 -33.57
CA ALA A 330 -32.46 2.20 -34.22
C ALA A 330 -32.61 2.34 -35.75
N THR A 331 -32.53 3.57 -36.27
CA THR A 331 -32.58 3.89 -37.70
C THR A 331 -31.35 3.36 -38.43
N ALA A 332 -31.43 3.24 -39.75
CA ALA A 332 -30.28 2.82 -40.56
C ALA A 332 -29.06 3.73 -40.31
N PRO A 333 -27.86 3.17 -40.04
CA PRO A 333 -26.65 3.94 -39.75
C PRO A 333 -25.99 4.44 -41.04
N VAL A 334 -26.70 5.31 -41.76
CA VAL A 334 -26.27 5.89 -43.04
C VAL A 334 -26.50 7.40 -43.04
N VAL A 335 -25.93 8.11 -44.00
CA VAL A 335 -26.25 9.52 -44.25
C VAL A 335 -27.62 9.61 -44.94
N HIS A 336 -28.49 10.47 -44.43
CA HIS A 336 -29.81 10.74 -45.02
C HIS A 336 -29.75 12.01 -45.87
N ALA A 337 -30.04 11.94 -47.17
CA ALA A 337 -29.94 13.09 -48.08
C ALA A 337 -31.15 13.28 -49.01
N PRO A 338 -32.34 13.69 -48.50
CA PRO A 338 -32.76 13.72 -47.09
C PRO A 338 -33.23 12.32 -46.61
N THR A 339 -33.17 11.30 -47.46
CA THR A 339 -33.60 9.94 -47.17
C THR A 339 -32.40 8.99 -47.19
N PRO A 340 -32.54 7.75 -46.67
CA PRO A 340 -31.39 6.84 -46.55
C PRO A 340 -30.62 6.71 -47.86
N SER A 341 -29.30 6.90 -47.77
CA SER A 341 -28.34 6.61 -48.83
C SER A 341 -27.58 5.31 -48.51
N ASP A 342 -26.70 4.88 -49.41
CA ASP A 342 -25.79 3.75 -49.18
C ASP A 342 -24.46 4.23 -48.54
N GLU A 343 -24.37 5.50 -48.11
CA GLU A 343 -23.20 6.06 -47.44
C GLU A 343 -23.26 5.75 -45.93
N PRO A 344 -22.44 4.82 -45.41
CA PRO A 344 -22.50 4.44 -44.00
C PRO A 344 -22.11 5.60 -43.10
N LEU A 345 -22.69 5.66 -41.91
CA LEU A 345 -22.42 6.64 -40.88
C LEU A 345 -22.30 5.92 -39.54
N GLY A 346 -21.14 6.00 -38.90
CA GLY A 346 -20.94 5.41 -37.58
C GLY A 346 -20.85 6.43 -36.46
N VAL A 347 -21.13 7.71 -36.72
CA VAL A 347 -21.43 8.68 -35.67
C VAL A 347 -22.70 8.20 -34.95
N PRO A 348 -22.77 8.19 -33.61
CA PRO A 348 -23.89 7.62 -32.83
C PRO A 348 -25.16 8.50 -32.84
N ALA A 349 -25.52 9.04 -34.00
CA ALA A 349 -26.64 9.95 -34.21
C ALA A 349 -27.11 9.84 -35.67
N LEU A 350 -28.36 10.21 -35.91
CA LEU A 350 -28.92 10.31 -37.27
C LEU A 350 -28.49 11.63 -37.91
N LEU A 351 -27.85 11.57 -39.09
CA LEU A 351 -27.50 12.75 -39.90
C LEU A 351 -28.42 12.84 -41.11
N ILE A 352 -29.25 13.89 -41.15
CA ILE A 352 -30.03 14.27 -42.33
C ILE A 352 -29.45 15.57 -42.88
N ALA A 353 -28.87 15.54 -44.08
CA ALA A 353 -28.24 16.70 -44.67
C ALA A 353 -28.40 16.74 -46.18
N SER A 354 -28.38 17.94 -46.76
CA SER A 354 -28.53 18.17 -48.20
C SER A 354 -27.27 17.81 -49.01
N PHE A 355 -26.62 16.68 -48.71
CA PHE A 355 -25.44 16.20 -49.43
C PHE A 355 -25.77 15.97 -50.91
N PRO A 356 -24.90 16.41 -51.84
CA PRO A 356 -25.09 16.12 -53.25
C PRO A 356 -24.95 14.62 -53.47
N LEU A 357 -25.94 13.99 -54.10
CA LEU A 357 -25.86 12.56 -54.44
C LEU A 357 -25.40 12.35 -55.89
N ASP A 358 -24.81 11.19 -56.15
CA ASP A 358 -24.45 10.74 -57.48
C ASP A 358 -25.68 10.49 -58.39
N THR A 359 -25.44 10.08 -59.64
CA THR A 359 -26.52 9.85 -60.61
C THR A 359 -27.47 8.71 -60.21
N ALA A 360 -26.95 7.69 -59.51
CA ALA A 360 -27.74 6.59 -58.93
C ALA A 360 -28.48 7.00 -57.65
N ARG A 361 -28.16 8.18 -57.10
CA ARG A 361 -28.64 8.72 -55.82
C ARG A 361 -28.34 7.83 -54.61
N ARG A 362 -27.25 7.08 -54.65
CA ARG A 362 -26.89 6.10 -53.61
C ARG A 362 -25.69 6.56 -52.80
N HIS A 363 -24.74 7.23 -53.43
CA HIS A 363 -23.54 7.73 -52.76
C HIS A 363 -23.44 9.25 -52.83
N VAL A 364 -22.75 9.83 -51.86
CA VAL A 364 -22.47 11.27 -51.85
C VAL A 364 -21.41 11.58 -52.91
N ALA A 365 -21.69 12.56 -53.76
CA ALA A 365 -20.75 13.03 -54.76
C ALA A 365 -19.64 13.86 -54.10
N PRO A 366 -18.35 13.60 -54.38
CA PRO A 366 -17.26 14.41 -53.83
C PRO A 366 -17.27 15.82 -54.45
N GLY A 367 -16.74 16.80 -53.72
CA GLY A 367 -16.56 18.17 -54.18
C GLY A 367 -16.76 19.22 -53.10
N PRO A 368 -16.61 20.52 -53.45
CA PRO A 368 -16.61 21.63 -52.49
C PRO A 368 -17.89 21.75 -51.65
N LEU A 369 -19.05 21.39 -52.21
CA LEU A 369 -20.31 21.35 -51.47
C LEU A 369 -20.30 20.29 -50.37
N THR A 370 -19.73 19.11 -50.64
CA THR A 370 -19.62 18.04 -49.64
C THR A 370 -18.68 18.45 -48.52
N ASP A 371 -17.53 19.03 -48.83
CA ASP A 371 -16.58 19.53 -47.82
C ASP A 371 -17.22 20.62 -46.94
N PHE A 372 -17.97 21.54 -47.56
CA PHE A 372 -18.73 22.55 -46.84
C PHE A 372 -19.78 21.92 -45.89
N LEU A 373 -20.54 20.93 -46.36
CA LEU A 373 -21.57 20.25 -45.56
C LEU A 373 -20.97 19.39 -44.45
N VAL A 374 -19.82 18.76 -44.67
CA VAL A 374 -19.07 18.06 -43.61
C VAL A 374 -18.72 19.02 -42.48
N ALA A 375 -18.19 20.21 -42.81
CA ALA A 375 -17.87 21.22 -41.80
C ALA A 375 -19.12 21.73 -41.05
N ARG A 376 -20.21 22.02 -41.77
CA ARG A 376 -21.49 22.42 -41.15
C ARG A 376 -22.08 21.32 -40.28
N ALA A 377 -21.96 20.05 -40.69
CA ALA A 377 -22.40 18.90 -39.92
C ALA A 377 -21.60 18.77 -38.62
N ALA A 378 -20.28 18.92 -38.66
CA ALA A 378 -19.45 18.87 -37.47
C ALA A 378 -19.79 20.00 -36.47
N GLU A 379 -19.96 21.24 -36.96
CA GLU A 379 -20.36 22.39 -36.13
C GLU A 379 -21.72 22.17 -35.47
N ALA A 380 -22.71 21.68 -36.23
CA ALA A 380 -24.04 21.39 -35.71
C ALA A 380 -24.02 20.27 -34.65
N TYR A 381 -23.18 19.25 -34.83
CA TYR A 381 -23.00 18.17 -33.87
C TYR A 381 -22.34 18.66 -32.57
N ALA A 382 -21.27 19.44 -32.69
CA ALA A 382 -20.61 20.05 -31.53
C ALA A 382 -21.58 20.99 -30.78
N GLY A 383 -22.38 21.79 -31.50
CA GLY A 383 -23.43 22.62 -30.92
C GLY A 383 -24.50 21.81 -30.18
N LEU A 384 -24.93 20.68 -30.75
CA LEU A 384 -25.87 19.74 -30.11
C LEU A 384 -25.34 19.22 -28.77
N LEU A 385 -24.07 18.80 -28.73
CA LEU A 385 -23.43 18.31 -27.51
C LEU A 385 -23.22 19.44 -26.49
N GLY A 386 -22.81 20.63 -26.94
CA GLY A 386 -22.61 21.79 -26.05
C GLY A 386 -23.91 22.28 -25.38
N ALA A 387 -25.03 22.21 -26.11
CA ALA A 387 -26.35 22.54 -25.58
C ALA A 387 -27.02 21.39 -24.80
N TRP A 388 -26.37 20.23 -24.66
CA TRP A 388 -26.98 19.04 -24.07
C TRP A 388 -27.23 19.24 -22.57
N ARG A 389 -28.49 19.14 -22.12
CA ARG A 389 -28.87 19.20 -20.70
C ARG A 389 -29.92 18.14 -20.32
N PRO A 390 -29.87 17.56 -19.10
CA PRO A 390 -28.76 17.62 -18.15
C PRO A 390 -27.50 16.93 -18.69
N VAL A 391 -26.33 17.33 -18.21
CA VAL A 391 -25.05 16.70 -18.60
C VAL A 391 -24.83 15.47 -17.74
N GLY A 392 -24.60 14.31 -18.36
CA GLY A 392 -24.41 13.06 -17.65
C GLY A 392 -23.42 12.12 -18.33
N PRO A 393 -22.99 11.03 -17.66
CA PRO A 393 -22.00 10.08 -18.17
C PRO A 393 -22.35 9.45 -19.53
N ALA A 394 -23.65 9.33 -19.85
CA ALA A 394 -24.12 8.79 -21.12
C ALA A 394 -23.72 9.67 -22.32
N ALA A 395 -23.52 10.98 -22.15
CA ALA A 395 -23.09 11.90 -23.21
C ALA A 395 -21.71 11.52 -23.79
N VAL A 396 -20.86 10.84 -23.01
CA VAL A 396 -19.58 10.28 -23.48
C VAL A 396 -19.80 9.29 -24.63
N GLY A 397 -20.93 8.57 -24.64
CA GLY A 397 -21.28 7.64 -25.72
C GLY A 397 -21.59 8.31 -27.06
N LEU A 398 -21.72 9.64 -27.09
CA LEU A 398 -21.91 10.42 -28.33
C LEU A 398 -20.59 10.75 -29.03
N VAL A 399 -19.44 10.42 -28.43
CA VAL A 399 -18.15 10.68 -29.06
C VAL A 399 -17.91 9.63 -30.16
N PRO A 400 -17.72 10.03 -31.42
CA PRO A 400 -17.42 9.08 -32.47
C PRO A 400 -16.02 8.47 -32.28
N GLY A 401 -15.87 7.17 -32.56
CA GLY A 401 -14.56 6.54 -32.72
C GLY A 401 -13.71 7.18 -33.84
N PRO A 402 -12.38 6.99 -33.81
CA PRO A 402 -11.43 7.70 -34.69
C PRO A 402 -11.39 7.20 -36.13
N LEU A 403 -11.89 6.00 -36.41
CA LEU A 403 -11.86 5.39 -37.74
C LEU A 403 -13.25 5.48 -38.39
N GLY A 404 -13.29 6.01 -39.61
CA GLY A 404 -14.49 6.06 -40.43
C GLY A 404 -14.76 4.77 -41.20
N GLN A 405 -16.03 4.48 -41.48
CA GLN A 405 -16.48 3.34 -42.28
C GLN A 405 -16.41 3.61 -43.80
N ALA A 406 -16.48 4.88 -44.19
CA ALA A 406 -16.37 5.37 -45.57
C ALA A 406 -15.78 6.78 -45.60
N ALA A 407 -15.58 7.35 -46.80
CA ALA A 407 -14.93 8.64 -46.98
C ALA A 407 -15.70 9.79 -46.31
N VAL A 408 -17.03 9.85 -46.47
CA VAL A 408 -17.85 10.91 -45.86
C VAL A 408 -17.91 10.74 -44.34
N ASP A 409 -18.13 9.52 -43.84
CA ASP A 409 -18.10 9.23 -42.39
C ASP A 409 -16.76 9.61 -41.77
N GLY A 410 -15.65 9.24 -42.41
CA GLY A 410 -14.30 9.62 -41.97
C GLY A 410 -14.10 11.13 -41.91
N ALA A 411 -14.56 11.86 -42.93
CA ALA A 411 -14.47 13.32 -42.97
C ALA A 411 -15.33 13.99 -41.89
N VAL A 412 -16.58 13.55 -41.69
CA VAL A 412 -17.46 14.06 -40.63
C VAL A 412 -16.87 13.78 -39.25
N ARG A 413 -16.39 12.57 -38.99
CA ARG A 413 -15.75 12.22 -37.71
C ARG A 413 -14.52 13.05 -37.43
N ALA A 414 -13.63 13.21 -38.40
CA ALA A 414 -12.42 14.00 -38.24
C ALA A 414 -12.77 15.45 -37.88
N ALA A 415 -13.71 16.07 -38.60
CA ALA A 415 -14.17 17.42 -38.31
C ALA A 415 -14.87 17.53 -36.94
N VAL A 416 -15.66 16.53 -36.53
CA VAL A 416 -16.27 16.47 -35.19
C VAL A 416 -15.19 16.38 -34.10
N LEU A 417 -14.24 15.47 -34.25
CA LEU A 417 -13.17 15.24 -33.26
C LEU A 417 -12.20 16.41 -33.14
N GLU A 418 -12.11 17.29 -34.15
CA GLU A 418 -11.38 18.55 -34.06
C GLU A 418 -12.09 19.59 -33.15
N LEU A 419 -13.43 19.57 -33.12
CA LEU A 419 -14.25 20.55 -32.39
C LEU A 419 -14.61 20.10 -30.97
N LEU A 420 -14.85 18.81 -30.75
CA LEU A 420 -15.28 18.28 -29.46
C LEU A 420 -14.34 18.60 -28.29
N PRO A 421 -13.00 18.62 -28.43
CA PRO A 421 -12.10 18.97 -27.32
C PRO A 421 -12.39 20.34 -26.70
N ARG A 422 -12.95 21.30 -27.49
CA ARG A 422 -13.31 22.65 -27.03
C ARG A 422 -14.80 22.81 -26.68
N THR A 423 -15.58 21.75 -26.80
CA THR A 423 -17.02 21.75 -26.54
C THR A 423 -17.29 21.30 -25.11
N ALA A 424 -18.06 22.07 -24.34
CA ALA A 424 -18.37 21.74 -22.95
C ALA A 424 -19.59 20.80 -22.89
N PHE A 425 -19.35 19.49 -22.75
CA PHE A 425 -20.41 18.47 -22.70
C PHE A 425 -20.10 17.27 -21.79
N LEU A 426 -18.94 17.26 -21.13
CA LEU A 426 -18.59 16.21 -20.18
C LEU A 426 -19.13 16.53 -18.79
N PRO A 427 -19.62 15.53 -18.02
CA PRO A 427 -20.14 15.79 -16.69
C PRO A 427 -18.99 16.10 -15.71
N PRO A 428 -19.10 17.14 -14.87
CA PRO A 428 -18.20 17.31 -13.72
C PRO A 428 -18.45 16.21 -12.67
N ALA A 429 -17.43 15.86 -11.89
CA ALA A 429 -17.50 14.91 -10.79
C ALA A 429 -18.46 15.37 -9.66
N LEU A 430 -18.47 16.68 -9.40
CA LEU A 430 -19.46 17.31 -8.53
C LEU A 430 -20.54 17.96 -9.39
N PRO A 431 -21.83 17.69 -9.11
CA PRO A 431 -22.90 18.35 -9.83
C PRO A 431 -22.86 19.88 -9.60
N PRO A 432 -23.40 20.66 -10.55
CA PRO A 432 -23.59 22.09 -10.35
C PRO A 432 -24.46 22.31 -9.10
N ALA A 433 -24.15 23.35 -8.34
CA ALA A 433 -24.84 23.60 -7.08
C ALA A 433 -26.33 23.86 -7.34
N GLY A 434 -27.19 23.17 -6.59
CA GLY A 434 -28.63 23.35 -6.70
C GLY A 434 -29.06 24.75 -6.21
N PRO A 435 -30.25 25.25 -6.58
CA PRO A 435 -30.76 26.50 -6.04
C PRO A 435 -31.00 26.45 -4.51
N ASP A 436 -31.28 25.26 -3.97
CA ASP A 436 -31.66 25.05 -2.56
C ASP A 436 -30.55 24.45 -1.67
N GLU A 437 -29.37 24.15 -2.22
CA GLU A 437 -28.25 23.63 -1.43
C GLU A 437 -27.78 24.77 -0.47
N GLU A 438 -27.61 24.56 0.83
CA GLU A 438 -27.10 25.65 1.68
C GLU A 438 -25.60 25.90 1.40
N PRO A 439 -25.07 27.12 1.58
CA PRO A 439 -23.63 27.35 1.50
C PRO A 439 -22.95 26.45 2.54
N GLY A 440 -22.13 25.49 2.09
CA GLY A 440 -21.27 24.76 3.00
C GLY A 440 -20.41 25.75 3.80
N THR A 441 -20.27 25.51 5.10
CA THR A 441 -19.59 26.40 6.05
C THR A 441 -18.13 26.70 5.70
N ASP A 442 -17.53 25.90 4.83
CA ASP A 442 -16.07 25.87 4.71
C ASP A 442 -15.52 26.77 3.58
N VAL A 443 -16.26 27.05 2.50
CA VAL A 443 -15.87 28.10 1.51
C VAL A 443 -17.06 28.59 0.64
N PRO A 444 -17.50 29.86 0.73
CA PRO A 444 -18.55 30.43 -0.12
C PRO A 444 -18.18 30.58 -1.61
N LEU A 445 -16.89 30.69 -1.94
CA LEU A 445 -16.41 31.08 -3.28
C LEU A 445 -16.53 29.97 -4.34
N LEU A 446 -16.42 28.69 -3.96
CA LEU A 446 -16.39 27.58 -4.93
C LEU A 446 -17.75 27.22 -5.52
N ARG A 447 -18.83 27.73 -4.94
CA ARG A 447 -20.18 27.41 -5.41
C ARG A 447 -20.51 28.11 -6.73
N ALA A 448 -20.03 29.34 -6.90
CA ALA A 448 -20.25 30.14 -8.12
C ALA A 448 -19.38 29.68 -9.30
N ASP A 449 -18.29 28.94 -9.02
CA ASP A 449 -17.30 28.51 -10.01
C ASP A 449 -17.47 27.04 -10.46
N ARG A 450 -18.49 26.31 -9.98
CA ARG A 450 -18.72 24.92 -10.44
C ARG A 450 -19.24 24.93 -11.88
N PRO A 451 -18.51 24.35 -12.86
CA PRO A 451 -18.96 24.30 -14.24
C PRO A 451 -20.15 23.34 -14.36
N GLU A 452 -21.17 23.72 -15.13
CA GLU A 452 -22.30 22.83 -15.45
C GLU A 452 -21.88 21.69 -16.40
N ALA A 453 -20.82 21.92 -17.19
CA ALA A 453 -20.23 20.98 -18.13
C ALA A 453 -18.73 21.29 -18.31
N LEU A 454 -17.91 20.25 -18.46
CA LEU A 454 -16.48 20.37 -18.73
C LEU A 454 -16.16 20.21 -20.21
N ARG A 455 -15.16 20.96 -20.67
CA ARG A 455 -14.53 20.73 -21.99
C ARG A 455 -13.51 19.60 -21.86
N PRO A 456 -13.39 18.69 -22.84
CA PRO A 456 -12.41 17.62 -22.75
C PRO A 456 -10.95 18.07 -22.54
N ILE A 457 -10.56 19.23 -23.07
CA ILE A 457 -9.19 19.79 -22.85
C ILE A 457 -8.94 20.28 -21.41
N GLU A 458 -10.01 20.58 -20.67
CA GLU A 458 -9.97 21.06 -19.28
C GLU A 458 -10.26 19.91 -18.30
N ALA A 459 -10.76 18.77 -18.79
CA ALA A 459 -11.21 17.67 -17.98
C ALA A 459 -10.08 16.71 -17.62
N GLU A 460 -10.12 16.17 -16.40
CA GLU A 460 -9.14 15.23 -15.88
C GLU A 460 -9.84 14.02 -15.24
N LEU A 461 -9.23 12.83 -15.38
CA LEU A 461 -9.63 11.59 -14.72
C LEU A 461 -8.60 11.24 -13.65
N VAL A 462 -9.05 10.87 -12.44
CA VAL A 462 -8.15 10.32 -11.42
C VAL A 462 -8.16 8.79 -11.52
N GLU A 463 -7.01 8.20 -11.82
CA GLU A 463 -6.85 6.76 -11.92
C GLU A 463 -6.60 6.12 -10.54
N GLY A 464 -7.32 5.05 -10.23
CA GLY A 464 -7.16 4.30 -8.99
C GLY A 464 -7.84 4.93 -7.77
N ALA A 465 -8.75 5.88 -7.98
CA ALA A 465 -9.58 6.50 -6.94
C ALA A 465 -11.04 5.99 -7.00
N GLY A 466 -11.70 5.87 -5.86
CA GLY A 466 -13.13 5.52 -5.78
C GLY A 466 -14.03 6.74 -5.99
N GLU A 467 -15.34 6.50 -6.15
CA GLU A 467 -16.34 7.57 -6.32
C GLU A 467 -16.30 8.59 -5.16
N ALA A 468 -16.21 8.10 -3.92
CA ALA A 468 -16.14 8.96 -2.74
C ALA A 468 -14.89 9.85 -2.76
N THR A 469 -13.73 9.29 -3.08
CA THR A 469 -12.47 10.04 -3.18
C THR A 469 -12.53 11.11 -4.27
N VAL A 470 -13.00 10.75 -5.47
CA VAL A 470 -13.14 11.68 -6.58
C VAL A 470 -14.13 12.80 -6.24
N ARG A 471 -15.22 12.50 -5.53
CA ARG A 471 -16.18 13.51 -5.08
C ARG A 471 -15.55 14.51 -4.10
N VAL A 472 -14.76 14.06 -3.12
CA VAL A 472 -14.07 14.96 -2.18
C VAL A 472 -12.98 15.77 -2.89
N LEU A 473 -12.16 15.13 -3.73
CA LEU A 473 -11.13 15.82 -4.52
C LEU A 473 -11.73 16.86 -5.47
N ALA A 474 -12.90 16.61 -6.04
CA ALA A 474 -13.56 17.56 -6.92
C ALA A 474 -13.96 18.87 -6.22
N GLU A 475 -14.05 18.90 -4.88
CA GLU A 475 -14.32 20.13 -4.13
C GLU A 475 -13.16 21.14 -4.22
N VAL A 476 -11.96 20.66 -4.54
CA VAL A 476 -10.72 21.45 -4.73
C VAL A 476 -10.22 21.41 -6.19
N LEU A 477 -10.56 20.36 -6.94
CA LEU A 477 -10.20 20.15 -8.34
C LEU A 477 -11.48 20.12 -9.21
N PRO A 478 -12.04 21.27 -9.63
CA PRO A 478 -13.32 21.32 -10.35
C PRO A 478 -13.28 20.73 -11.77
N THR A 479 -12.09 20.39 -12.26
CA THR A 479 -11.81 19.78 -13.57
C THR A 479 -12.03 18.27 -13.61
N LEU A 480 -12.30 17.63 -12.47
CA LEU A 480 -12.42 16.18 -12.40
C LEU A 480 -13.72 15.66 -13.01
N LEU A 481 -13.63 14.56 -13.77
CA LEU A 481 -14.77 13.77 -14.23
C LEU A 481 -15.19 12.73 -13.18
N PRO A 482 -16.46 12.25 -13.20
CA PRO A 482 -16.91 11.17 -12.34
C PRO A 482 -16.05 9.90 -12.44
N ALA A 483 -15.86 9.23 -11.30
CA ALA A 483 -15.19 7.93 -11.24
C ALA A 483 -15.90 6.86 -12.09
N GLY A 484 -15.15 5.86 -12.56
CA GLY A 484 -15.67 4.75 -13.38
C GLY A 484 -15.64 5.01 -14.89
N LEU A 485 -15.23 6.21 -15.32
CA LEU A 485 -15.11 6.59 -16.72
C LEU A 485 -13.73 6.30 -17.34
N GLU A 486 -12.76 5.86 -16.56
CA GLU A 486 -11.33 5.74 -16.93
C GLU A 486 -11.10 4.75 -18.08
N ARG A 487 -11.98 3.74 -18.18
CA ARG A 487 -11.91 2.68 -19.20
C ARG A 487 -12.50 3.08 -20.55
N ARG A 488 -13.29 4.16 -20.60
CA ARG A 488 -13.96 4.63 -21.84
C ARG A 488 -12.93 5.02 -22.89
N ALA A 489 -13.08 4.48 -24.09
CA ALA A 489 -12.15 4.75 -25.20
C ALA A 489 -12.38 6.15 -25.79
N GLU A 490 -13.61 6.63 -25.70
CA GLU A 490 -14.09 7.94 -26.12
C GLU A 490 -13.28 9.08 -25.49
N LEU A 491 -13.02 8.99 -24.18
CA LEU A 491 -12.25 10.01 -23.45
C LEU A 491 -10.77 9.99 -23.86
N ARG A 492 -10.22 8.84 -24.26
CA ARG A 492 -8.86 8.74 -24.85
C ARG A 492 -8.82 9.39 -26.22
N THR A 493 -9.85 9.20 -27.04
CA THR A 493 -9.95 9.84 -28.36
C THR A 493 -9.99 11.37 -28.24
N LEU A 494 -10.60 11.91 -27.19
CA LEU A 494 -10.67 13.35 -26.93
C LEU A 494 -9.42 13.92 -26.25
N GLY A 495 -8.46 13.08 -25.83
CA GLY A 495 -7.24 13.53 -25.15
C GLY A 495 -7.48 14.06 -23.73
N VAL A 496 -8.51 13.57 -23.02
CA VAL A 496 -8.79 13.94 -21.63
C VAL A 496 -7.60 13.61 -20.74
N GLY A 497 -7.21 14.55 -19.87
CA GLY A 497 -6.08 14.40 -18.96
C GLY A 497 -6.27 13.23 -18.00
N ARG A 498 -5.18 12.56 -17.63
CA ARG A 498 -5.17 11.45 -16.68
C ARG A 498 -4.19 11.76 -15.57
N LEU A 499 -4.68 11.73 -14.35
CA LEU A 499 -3.91 11.95 -13.13
C LEU A 499 -3.85 10.64 -12.37
N SER A 500 -2.65 10.25 -11.95
CA SER A 500 -2.53 9.27 -10.89
C SER A 500 -3.08 9.85 -9.57
N LEU A 501 -3.51 8.97 -8.68
CA LEU A 501 -3.92 9.39 -7.33
C LEU A 501 -2.81 10.16 -6.60
N GLY A 502 -1.54 9.81 -6.80
CA GLY A 502 -0.40 10.53 -6.23
C GLY A 502 -0.33 11.97 -6.73
N GLU A 503 -0.40 12.20 -8.05
CA GLU A 503 -0.40 13.56 -8.62
C GLU A 503 -1.60 14.39 -8.15
N ALA A 504 -2.77 13.76 -7.97
CA ALA A 504 -3.94 14.44 -7.41
C ALA A 504 -3.71 14.86 -5.95
N ILE A 505 -3.02 14.04 -5.15
CA ILE A 505 -2.64 14.34 -3.76
C ILE A 505 -1.57 15.43 -3.71
N ASP A 506 -0.57 15.39 -4.58
CA ASP A 506 0.49 16.41 -4.63
C ASP A 506 -0.08 17.81 -4.90
N ARG A 507 -1.16 17.90 -5.70
CA ARG A 507 -1.90 19.16 -5.95
C ARG A 507 -2.67 19.68 -4.73
N LEU A 508 -2.81 18.89 -3.66
CA LEU A 508 -3.40 19.33 -2.39
C LEU A 508 -2.39 20.10 -1.52
N ALA A 509 -1.11 20.14 -1.89
CA ALA A 509 -0.12 20.93 -1.17
C ALA A 509 -0.50 22.42 -1.17
N GLY A 510 -0.57 23.02 0.01
CA GLY A 510 -0.96 24.43 0.20
C GLY A 510 -2.46 24.71 0.09
N VAL A 511 -3.30 23.68 -0.06
CA VAL A 511 -4.76 23.84 -0.02
C VAL A 511 -5.22 24.11 1.42
N GLU A 512 -5.88 25.24 1.64
CA GLU A 512 -6.47 25.60 2.94
C GLU A 512 -7.91 25.08 3.03
N ARG A 513 -8.14 24.12 3.95
CA ARG A 513 -9.46 23.53 4.22
C ARG A 513 -9.66 23.25 5.69
N SER A 514 -10.93 23.11 6.08
CA SER A 514 -11.29 22.74 7.44
C SER A 514 -10.70 21.36 7.79
N PRO A 515 -10.31 21.13 9.05
CA PRO A 515 -9.89 19.81 9.52
C PRO A 515 -10.91 18.70 9.23
N ALA A 516 -12.22 19.01 9.34
CA ALA A 516 -13.29 18.08 9.01
C ALA A 516 -13.32 17.66 7.52
N TRP A 517 -12.93 18.56 6.60
CA TRP A 517 -12.78 18.22 5.19
C TRP A 517 -11.64 17.22 4.95
N TRP A 518 -10.49 17.44 5.61
CA TRP A 518 -9.36 16.51 5.55
C TRP A 518 -9.73 15.13 6.09
N TYR A 519 -10.51 15.06 7.17
CA TYR A 519 -11.03 13.78 7.67
C TYR A 519 -11.87 13.05 6.61
N ARG A 520 -12.79 13.73 5.91
CA ARG A 520 -13.59 13.11 4.83
C ARG A 520 -12.70 12.59 3.70
N LEU A 521 -11.64 13.32 3.35
CA LEU A 521 -10.67 12.86 2.36
C LEU A 521 -9.98 11.57 2.84
N TYR A 522 -9.48 11.54 4.09
CA TYR A 522 -8.81 10.36 4.66
C TYR A 522 -9.72 9.15 4.75
N ASP A 523 -10.98 9.35 5.16
CA ASP A 523 -11.99 8.29 5.21
C ASP A 523 -12.27 7.74 3.80
N SER A 524 -12.37 8.62 2.79
CA SER A 524 -12.55 8.20 1.39
C SER A 524 -11.36 7.44 0.80
N LEU A 525 -10.17 7.57 1.38
CA LEU A 525 -8.93 6.90 0.98
C LEU A 525 -8.72 5.57 1.72
N ALA A 526 -9.64 5.17 2.61
CA ALA A 526 -9.56 3.92 3.33
C ALA A 526 -9.50 2.72 2.36
N GLY A 527 -8.44 1.90 2.49
CA GLY A 527 -8.23 0.72 1.65
C GLY A 527 -7.38 0.96 0.40
N VAL A 528 -6.97 2.20 0.14
CA VAL A 528 -5.94 2.50 -0.86
C VAL A 528 -4.56 2.05 -0.35
N ASP A 529 -3.71 1.61 -1.26
CA ASP A 529 -2.32 1.25 -0.99
C ASP A 529 -1.55 2.41 -0.33
N PRO A 530 -1.02 2.24 0.90
CA PRO A 530 -0.26 3.26 1.63
C PRO A 530 0.88 3.91 0.85
N ASP A 531 1.54 3.17 -0.05
CA ASP A 531 2.69 3.69 -0.81
C ASP A 531 2.29 4.81 -1.78
N ARG A 532 1.01 4.89 -2.14
CA ARG A 532 0.46 5.96 -3.01
C ARG A 532 0.07 7.22 -2.24
N LEU A 533 0.12 7.19 -0.91
CA LEU A 533 -0.40 8.24 -0.02
C LEU A 533 0.69 8.90 0.84
N GLN A 534 1.97 8.69 0.52
CA GLN A 534 3.09 9.17 1.35
C GLN A 534 3.14 10.71 1.47
N GLY A 535 2.70 11.44 0.44
CA GLY A 535 2.65 12.90 0.39
C GLY A 535 1.35 13.53 0.87
N LEU A 536 0.51 12.78 1.62
CA LEU A 536 -0.80 13.26 2.03
C LEU A 536 -0.66 14.40 3.07
N PRO A 537 -1.16 15.62 2.78
CA PRO A 537 -1.05 16.73 3.72
C PRO A 537 -1.86 16.48 4.99
N VAL A 538 -1.35 16.93 6.14
CA VAL A 538 -2.00 16.79 7.45
C VAL A 538 -2.14 18.14 8.14
N PRO A 539 -3.38 18.63 8.41
CA PRO A 539 -3.58 19.87 9.15
C PRO A 539 -3.13 19.67 10.61
N LEU A 540 -2.34 20.60 11.12
CA LEU A 540 -1.77 20.56 12.47
C LEU A 540 -2.58 21.41 13.44
N ALA A 541 -2.55 21.06 14.72
CA ALA A 541 -3.22 21.83 15.78
C ALA A 541 -2.69 23.27 15.90
N ALA A 542 -1.45 23.53 15.47
CA ALA A 542 -0.83 24.85 15.41
C ALA A 542 -1.31 25.72 14.21
N GLY A 543 -2.24 25.23 13.40
CA GLY A 543 -2.84 25.96 12.27
C GLY A 543 -2.08 25.84 10.94
N SER A 544 -0.87 25.26 10.92
CA SER A 544 -0.13 24.94 9.70
C SER A 544 -0.48 23.55 9.15
N THR A 545 0.00 23.19 7.96
CA THR A 545 -0.19 21.86 7.36
C THR A 545 1.16 21.18 7.14
N ALA A 546 1.31 19.95 7.64
CA ALA A 546 2.46 19.10 7.33
C ALA A 546 2.32 18.50 5.92
N GLY A 547 3.41 18.42 5.17
CA GLY A 547 3.41 17.84 3.82
C GLY A 547 3.34 16.31 3.76
N SER A 548 3.40 15.63 4.91
CA SER A 548 3.26 14.17 5.00
C SER A 548 2.79 13.74 6.39
N PRO A 549 2.17 12.56 6.54
CA PRO A 549 1.80 12.01 7.85
C PRO A 549 3.00 11.57 8.70
N ARG A 550 4.17 11.32 8.08
CA ARG A 550 5.39 10.93 8.79
C ARG A 550 5.83 12.04 9.75
N GLN A 551 6.26 11.64 10.94
CA GLN A 551 6.66 12.55 12.02
C GLN A 551 5.53 13.45 12.54
N VAL A 552 4.27 13.14 12.20
CA VAL A 552 3.09 13.77 12.81
C VAL A 552 2.64 12.91 13.98
N LEU A 553 2.35 13.56 15.10
CA LEU A 553 1.74 12.94 16.27
C LEU A 553 0.22 13.05 16.19
N LEU A 554 -0.48 11.94 16.39
CA LEU A 554 -1.93 11.92 16.48
C LEU A 554 -2.34 12.23 17.92
N PRO A 555 -3.31 13.14 18.14
CA PRO A 555 -3.77 13.46 19.49
C PRO A 555 -4.25 12.19 20.21
N GLY A 556 -3.78 12.00 21.44
CA GLY A 556 -4.14 10.88 22.29
C GLY A 556 -5.56 10.99 22.89
N PRO A 557 -5.96 10.06 23.78
CA PRO A 557 -7.19 10.16 24.57
C PRO A 557 -7.20 11.45 25.42
N ALA A 558 -8.39 11.88 25.88
CA ALA A 558 -8.63 13.19 26.49
C ALA A 558 -7.73 13.55 27.69
N ASP A 559 -7.13 12.55 28.36
CA ASP A 559 -6.23 12.71 29.51
C ASP A 559 -4.74 12.83 29.13
N GLY A 560 -4.39 12.79 27.84
CA GLY A 560 -3.01 12.93 27.34
C GLY A 560 -2.53 14.38 27.20
N PRO A 561 -1.25 14.59 26.85
CA PRO A 561 -0.67 15.92 26.69
C PRO A 561 -1.43 16.75 25.65
N ARG A 562 -1.77 17.99 26.00
CA ARG A 562 -2.58 18.87 25.15
C ARG A 562 -1.82 19.20 23.85
N PRO A 563 -2.46 19.09 22.66
CA PRO A 563 -1.82 19.40 21.39
C PRO A 563 -1.16 20.79 21.33
N ALA A 564 -1.74 21.79 22.01
CA ALA A 564 -1.18 23.13 22.09
C ALA A 564 0.16 23.19 22.86
N ALA A 565 0.30 22.42 23.96
CA ALA A 565 1.54 22.36 24.72
C ALA A 565 2.65 21.65 23.93
N LEU A 566 2.31 20.55 23.26
CA LEU A 566 3.24 19.84 22.38
C LEU A 566 3.70 20.68 21.18
N ALA A 567 2.82 21.53 20.64
CA ALA A 567 3.18 22.44 19.56
C ALA A 567 4.22 23.50 19.99
N ARG A 568 4.20 23.95 21.26
CA ARG A 568 5.21 24.88 21.81
C ARG A 568 6.61 24.25 21.85
N LEU A 569 6.69 22.93 22.01
CA LEU A 569 7.92 22.14 21.86
C LEU A 569 8.35 21.93 20.40
N GLY A 570 7.63 22.50 19.42
CA GLY A 570 7.91 22.31 17.99
C GLY A 570 7.42 20.98 17.43
N LEU A 571 6.58 20.24 18.15
CA LEU A 571 6.03 18.97 17.69
C LEU A 571 4.88 19.17 16.71
N LYS A 572 4.88 18.39 15.63
CA LYS A 572 3.81 18.40 14.62
C LYS A 572 2.66 17.52 15.11
N VAL A 573 1.68 18.08 15.80
CA VAL A 573 0.49 17.34 16.25
C VAL A 573 -0.66 17.57 15.27
N ALA A 574 -1.29 16.50 14.77
CA ALA A 574 -2.46 16.59 13.91
C ALA A 574 -3.62 17.31 14.62
N HIS A 575 -4.39 18.09 13.86
CA HIS A 575 -5.58 18.74 14.39
C HIS A 575 -6.61 17.68 14.85
N PRO A 576 -7.22 17.78 16.04
CA PRO A 576 -8.13 16.76 16.58
C PRO A 576 -9.26 16.34 15.65
N GLU A 577 -9.89 17.30 14.96
CA GLU A 577 -10.96 17.04 14.00
C GLU A 577 -10.50 16.37 12.69
N ALA A 578 -9.19 16.34 12.41
CA ALA A 578 -8.61 15.65 11.25
C ALA A 578 -7.91 14.34 11.61
N ALA A 579 -7.85 13.98 12.90
CA ALA A 579 -7.20 12.76 13.36
C ALA A 579 -7.95 11.53 12.85
N HIS A 580 -7.28 10.71 12.04
CA HIS A 580 -7.89 9.57 11.36
C HIS A 580 -6.96 8.33 11.39
N PRO A 581 -7.48 7.10 11.59
CA PRO A 581 -6.66 5.88 11.65
C PRO A 581 -5.81 5.60 10.40
N LEU A 582 -6.17 6.15 9.24
CA LEU A 582 -5.33 6.07 8.04
C LEU A 582 -3.95 6.71 8.25
N LEU A 583 -3.89 7.84 8.98
CA LEU A 583 -2.63 8.56 9.19
C LEU A 583 -1.61 7.70 9.96
N GLU A 584 -2.09 6.91 10.92
CA GLU A 584 -1.26 5.96 11.67
C GLU A 584 -0.63 4.90 10.74
N LYS A 585 -1.43 4.36 9.81
CA LYS A 585 -0.94 3.43 8.78
C LYS A 585 0.09 4.07 7.82
N LEU A 586 0.07 5.39 7.69
CA LEU A 586 0.99 6.18 6.86
C LEU A 586 2.23 6.68 7.63
N GLY A 587 2.39 6.28 8.90
CA GLY A 587 3.57 6.59 9.71
C GLY A 587 3.41 7.79 10.65
N ALA A 588 2.19 8.29 10.86
CA ALA A 588 1.90 9.12 12.02
C ALA A 588 1.92 8.24 13.28
N LEU A 589 2.37 8.78 14.40
CA LEU A 589 2.45 8.03 15.67
C LEU A 589 1.43 8.57 16.66
N PRO A 590 0.80 7.74 17.50
CA PRO A 590 0.00 8.25 18.61
C PRO A 590 0.88 9.07 19.56
N ALA A 591 0.38 10.22 20.02
CA ALA A 591 1.04 11.10 20.99
C ALA A 591 1.02 10.51 22.42
N THR A 592 1.50 9.27 22.57
CA THR A 592 1.69 8.66 23.90
C THR A 592 2.82 9.37 24.64
N PRO A 593 2.79 9.45 25.99
CA PRO A 593 3.82 10.12 26.77
C PRO A 593 5.25 9.66 26.40
N ARG A 594 5.46 8.34 26.27
CA ARG A 594 6.75 7.76 25.87
C ARG A 594 7.15 8.09 24.43
N ALA A 595 6.20 8.17 23.50
CA ALA A 595 6.50 8.57 22.12
C ALA A 595 6.88 10.05 22.01
N VAL A 596 6.26 10.91 22.82
CA VAL A 596 6.59 12.34 22.91
C VAL A 596 8.01 12.54 23.47
N LEU A 597 8.36 11.87 24.57
CA LEU A 597 9.69 11.99 25.18
C LEU A 597 10.83 11.59 24.23
N ARG A 598 10.59 10.59 23.37
CA ARG A 598 11.59 10.10 22.40
C ARG A 598 11.74 10.98 21.15
N THR A 599 11.00 12.08 21.07
CA THR A 599 11.17 13.00 19.94
C THR A 599 12.47 13.80 20.08
N PRO A 600 13.21 14.03 18.99
CA PRO A 600 14.43 14.83 19.03
C PRO A 600 14.21 16.24 19.60
N GLN A 601 13.03 16.82 19.37
CA GLN A 601 12.66 18.14 19.86
C GLN A 601 12.57 18.19 21.39
N VAL A 602 12.01 17.17 22.03
CA VAL A 602 11.95 17.12 23.50
C VAL A 602 13.34 16.90 24.09
N ARG A 603 14.14 16.01 23.48
CA ARG A 603 15.53 15.79 23.92
C ARG A 603 16.38 17.06 23.81
N ALA A 604 16.24 17.82 22.73
CA ALA A 604 16.93 19.09 22.57
C ALA A 604 16.45 20.14 23.59
N ALA A 605 15.14 20.23 23.83
CA ALA A 605 14.58 21.14 24.83
C ALA A 605 15.12 20.86 26.25
N VAL A 606 15.26 19.60 26.63
CA VAL A 606 15.82 19.19 27.93
C VAL A 606 17.32 19.49 28.01
N ALA A 607 18.09 19.19 26.97
CA ALA A 607 19.52 19.49 26.94
C ALA A 607 19.80 21.01 27.05
N GLU A 608 18.96 21.85 26.45
CA GLU A 608 19.07 23.32 26.51
C GLU A 608 18.30 23.93 27.70
N SER A 609 17.81 23.12 28.65
CA SER A 609 16.93 23.62 29.74
C SER A 609 17.67 24.43 30.81
N LEU A 610 18.98 24.19 30.98
CA LEU A 610 19.86 24.90 31.90
C LEU A 610 20.35 26.24 31.30
N GLU A 611 20.65 26.25 30.00
CA GLU A 611 21.01 27.43 29.24
C GLU A 611 19.76 28.27 28.94
N GLY A 612 19.35 29.13 29.87
CA GLY A 612 18.17 30.00 29.74
C GLY A 612 18.06 30.89 28.48
N ASP A 613 19.05 30.84 27.57
CA ASP A 613 19.15 31.63 26.35
C ASP A 613 19.04 30.82 25.05
N GLY A 614 19.15 29.48 25.05
CA GLY A 614 19.20 28.64 23.83
C GLY A 614 17.83 28.36 23.18
N TYR A 615 16.96 27.67 23.92
CA TYR A 615 15.59 27.32 23.50
C TYR A 615 14.59 28.48 23.69
N ALA A 616 14.88 29.39 24.63
CA ALA A 616 14.03 30.51 25.04
C ALA A 616 13.99 31.69 24.03
N LEU A 617 14.84 31.70 23.00
CA LEU A 617 14.80 32.72 21.93
C LEU A 617 13.57 32.58 21.00
N ARG A 618 12.78 31.50 21.14
CA ARG A 618 11.48 31.36 20.47
C ARG A 618 10.40 31.98 21.36
N GLU A 619 9.71 33.00 20.85
CA GLU A 619 8.69 33.80 21.56
C GLU A 619 7.56 32.96 22.22
N ASP A 620 7.32 31.73 21.76
CA ASP A 620 6.26 30.81 22.23
C ASP A 620 6.77 29.54 22.97
N ALA A 621 8.08 29.36 23.20
CA ALA A 621 8.63 28.19 23.89
C ALA A 621 8.23 28.16 25.39
N PRO A 622 8.17 26.99 26.05
CA PRO A 622 8.08 26.92 27.50
C PRO A 622 9.37 27.43 28.16
N ASP A 623 9.26 28.04 29.34
CA ASP A 623 10.41 28.29 30.21
C ASP A 623 10.89 27.00 30.91
N ALA A 624 11.97 27.08 31.69
CA ALA A 624 12.57 25.91 32.33
C ALA A 624 11.61 25.20 33.30
N GLU A 625 10.83 25.94 34.09
CA GLU A 625 9.83 25.36 35.01
C GLU A 625 8.66 24.72 34.25
N GLU A 626 8.11 25.41 33.24
CA GLU A 626 7.04 24.87 32.40
C GLU A 626 7.49 23.60 31.65
N LEU A 627 8.75 23.57 31.19
CA LEU A 627 9.36 22.40 30.55
C LEU A 627 9.52 21.26 31.56
N ALA A 628 10.03 21.53 32.76
CA ALA A 628 10.18 20.55 33.82
C ALA A 628 8.83 19.93 34.22
N GLU A 629 7.79 20.74 34.41
CA GLU A 629 6.44 20.23 34.70
C GLU A 629 5.90 19.33 33.58
N LEU A 630 6.14 19.71 32.32
CA LEU A 630 5.71 18.93 31.16
C LEU A 630 6.47 17.60 31.06
N VAL A 631 7.79 17.62 31.24
CA VAL A 631 8.64 16.42 31.18
C VAL A 631 8.34 15.47 32.35
N LEU A 632 8.18 15.97 33.57
CA LEU A 632 7.80 15.16 34.73
C LEU A 632 6.38 14.58 34.58
N THR A 633 5.44 15.33 33.99
CA THR A 633 4.12 14.80 33.62
C THR A 633 4.26 13.65 32.64
N LEU A 634 5.05 13.83 31.58
CA LEU A 634 5.27 12.80 30.57
C LEU A 634 5.98 11.57 31.15
N ALA A 635 6.96 11.76 32.04
CA ALA A 635 7.70 10.68 32.70
C ALA A 635 6.80 9.87 33.65
N ARG A 636 5.95 10.55 34.43
CA ARG A 636 4.94 9.93 35.29
C ARG A 636 3.92 9.13 34.46
N ASP A 637 3.34 9.76 33.43
CA ASP A 637 2.28 9.15 32.63
C ASP A 637 2.82 8.06 31.68
N ALA A 638 4.14 8.07 31.39
CA ALA A 638 4.84 6.97 30.73
C ALA A 638 5.28 5.85 31.68
N GLU A 639 5.07 6.03 33.00
CA GLU A 639 5.54 5.13 34.06
C GLU A 639 7.04 4.80 33.93
N LEU A 640 7.87 5.81 33.62
CA LEU A 640 9.31 5.61 33.46
C LEU A 640 9.95 5.16 34.77
N VAL A 641 10.88 4.22 34.69
CA VAL A 641 11.74 3.85 35.83
C VAL A 641 13.13 4.46 35.65
N PRO A 642 13.91 4.67 36.73
CA PRO A 642 15.29 5.13 36.61
C PRO A 642 16.09 4.29 35.60
N GLY A 643 16.77 4.97 34.68
CA GLY A 643 17.54 4.34 33.60
C GLY A 643 16.76 4.07 32.29
N ASP A 644 15.44 4.29 32.23
CA ASP A 644 14.67 4.12 30.99
C ASP A 644 15.07 5.13 29.89
N GLU A 645 15.25 6.40 30.28
CA GLU A 645 15.63 7.51 29.39
C GLU A 645 16.71 8.36 30.09
N PRO A 646 17.97 7.87 30.17
CA PRO A 646 19.00 8.44 31.04
C PRO A 646 19.38 9.91 30.75
N TRP A 647 19.18 10.35 29.51
CA TRP A 647 19.40 11.75 29.08
C TRP A 647 18.48 12.76 29.77
N LEU A 648 17.41 12.31 30.44
CA LEU A 648 16.55 13.17 31.25
C LEU A 648 17.28 13.77 32.46
N GLY A 649 18.46 13.24 32.84
CA GLY A 649 19.34 13.79 33.87
C GLY A 649 19.75 15.25 33.62
N ALA A 650 19.72 15.71 32.36
CA ALA A 650 20.01 17.09 31.99
C ALA A 650 18.87 18.07 32.28
N LEU A 651 17.68 17.58 32.69
CA LEU A 651 16.52 18.43 32.95
C LEU A 651 16.83 19.39 34.10
N ALA A 652 16.79 20.69 33.84
CA ALA A 652 16.95 21.71 34.86
C ALA A 652 15.77 21.69 35.84
N LEU A 653 16.06 21.46 37.11
CA LEU A 653 15.12 21.50 38.22
C LEU A 653 15.61 22.52 39.27
N PRO A 654 14.72 23.16 40.02
CA PRO A 654 15.12 24.01 41.13
C PRO A 654 15.69 23.16 42.27
N ASP A 655 16.85 23.57 42.79
CA ASP A 655 17.44 23.02 44.01
C ASP A 655 16.85 23.68 45.28
N GLU A 656 17.36 23.28 46.45
CA GLU A 656 16.95 23.78 47.76
C GLU A 656 17.16 25.29 47.98
N ASP A 657 18.00 25.94 47.17
CA ASP A 657 18.22 27.38 47.17
C ASP A 657 17.41 28.10 46.07
N GLY A 658 16.72 27.34 45.21
CA GLY A 658 15.92 27.82 44.08
C GLY A 658 16.74 28.12 42.83
N GLU A 659 18.01 27.68 42.76
CA GLU A 659 18.84 27.76 41.57
C GLU A 659 18.53 26.57 40.64
N LEU A 660 18.63 26.78 39.31
CA LEU A 660 18.38 25.72 38.34
C LEU A 660 19.62 24.84 38.22
N SER A 661 19.45 23.55 38.53
CA SER A 661 20.49 22.54 38.54
C SER A 661 20.04 21.30 37.76
N PRO A 662 20.94 20.56 37.09
CA PRO A 662 20.57 19.34 36.38
C PRO A 662 19.98 18.29 37.33
N ALA A 663 18.88 17.65 36.93
CA ALA A 663 18.21 16.62 37.73
C ALA A 663 19.16 15.49 38.15
N GLY A 664 20.12 15.11 37.31
CA GLY A 664 21.13 14.08 37.57
C GLY A 664 22.15 14.40 38.67
N GLU A 665 22.18 15.65 39.14
CA GLU A 665 23.10 16.17 40.17
C GLU A 665 22.38 16.51 41.48
N LEU A 666 21.05 16.37 41.52
CA LEU A 666 20.24 16.63 42.70
C LEU A 666 19.97 15.35 43.48
N VAL A 667 19.96 15.46 44.81
CA VAL A 667 19.53 14.38 45.70
C VAL A 667 18.06 14.54 46.09
N LEU A 668 17.33 13.43 46.20
CA LEU A 668 15.95 13.47 46.69
C LEU A 668 15.93 13.59 48.23
N PRO A 669 15.34 14.64 48.81
CA PRO A 669 15.19 14.76 50.26
C PRO A 669 14.50 13.54 50.87
N GLY A 670 15.12 12.94 51.90
CA GLY A 670 14.58 11.76 52.59
C GLY A 670 14.66 10.44 51.82
N GLY A 671 15.34 10.40 50.65
CA GLY A 671 15.61 9.17 49.89
C GLY A 671 16.62 8.24 50.56
N GLU A 672 16.76 7.01 50.05
CA GLU A 672 17.72 6.02 50.58
C GLU A 672 19.17 6.52 50.45
N PHE A 673 19.55 7.12 49.32
CA PHE A 673 20.90 7.66 49.12
C PHE A 673 21.19 8.87 50.04
N ALA A 674 20.24 9.80 50.15
CA ALA A 674 20.34 10.94 51.07
C ALA A 674 20.59 10.50 52.54
N SER A 675 20.11 9.32 52.94
CA SER A 675 20.26 8.82 54.31
C SER A 675 21.66 8.28 54.65
N VAL A 676 22.48 7.99 53.63
CA VAL A 676 23.85 7.45 53.78
C VAL A 676 24.93 8.41 53.30
N MET A 677 24.58 9.42 52.51
CA MET A 677 25.47 10.47 52.03
C MET A 677 25.87 11.42 53.18
N ARG A 678 27.11 11.94 53.14
CA ARG A 678 27.55 13.04 54.02
C ARG A 678 26.68 14.28 53.77
N GLU A 679 26.31 14.97 54.84
CA GLU A 679 25.44 16.15 54.78
C GLU A 679 26.12 17.29 53.99
N GLY A 680 25.43 17.82 52.97
CA GLY A 680 25.88 18.97 52.18
C GLY A 680 26.82 18.67 51.01
N GLU A 681 27.04 17.40 50.63
CA GLU A 681 27.86 17.05 49.46
C GLU A 681 27.15 17.30 48.12
N LEU A 682 25.83 17.07 48.04
CA LEU A 682 25.00 17.35 46.88
C LEU A 682 23.79 18.18 47.28
N ALA A 683 23.38 19.10 46.41
CA ALA A 683 22.19 19.91 46.60
C ALA A 683 20.92 19.05 46.51
N ALA A 684 19.96 19.29 47.40
CA ALA A 684 18.67 18.63 47.35
C ALA A 684 17.76 19.29 46.30
N VAL A 685 16.88 18.51 45.65
CA VAL A 685 15.79 19.11 44.86
C VAL A 685 14.85 19.89 45.79
N ASP A 686 14.31 21.02 45.32
CA ASP A 686 13.37 21.86 46.07
C ASP A 686 12.26 21.04 46.75
N GLU A 687 11.95 21.38 48.01
CA GLU A 687 11.02 20.63 48.85
C GLU A 687 9.59 20.66 48.29
N GLU A 688 9.13 21.78 47.73
CA GLU A 688 7.79 21.87 47.12
C GLU A 688 7.69 21.01 45.85
N TRP A 689 8.76 20.92 45.07
CA TRP A 689 8.83 20.03 43.90
C TRP A 689 8.88 18.57 44.30
N ALA A 690 9.67 18.21 45.31
CA ALA A 690 9.74 16.86 45.86
C ALA A 690 8.37 16.38 46.38
N GLU A 691 7.66 17.21 47.14
CA GLU A 691 6.32 16.89 47.64
C GLU A 691 5.28 16.76 46.52
N ARG A 692 5.35 17.62 45.50
CA ARG A 692 4.39 17.64 44.40
C ARG A 692 4.52 16.42 43.48
N TRP A 693 5.75 16.06 43.12
CA TRP A 693 6.02 15.04 42.10
C TRP A 693 6.30 13.66 42.70
N GLY A 694 6.83 13.59 43.91
CA GLY A 694 7.22 12.34 44.57
C GLY A 694 8.43 11.65 43.91
N GLU A 695 8.85 10.52 44.49
CA GLU A 695 10.08 9.81 44.11
C GLU A 695 10.10 9.36 42.64
N GLN A 696 9.01 8.77 42.13
CA GLN A 696 9.05 8.06 40.83
C GLN A 696 9.43 8.95 39.63
N PRO A 697 8.74 10.06 39.33
CA PRO A 697 9.07 10.86 38.14
C PRO A 697 10.41 11.62 38.31
N LEU A 698 10.75 12.05 39.52
CA LEU A 698 12.02 12.71 39.80
C LEU A 698 13.20 11.75 39.62
N ALA A 699 13.12 10.54 40.19
CA ALA A 699 14.15 9.51 40.02
C ALA A 699 14.25 9.01 38.58
N ALA A 700 13.13 8.94 37.85
CA ALA A 700 13.14 8.61 36.42
C ALA A 700 13.87 9.66 35.57
N CYS A 701 13.83 10.94 35.98
CA CYS A 701 14.58 12.03 35.37
C CYS A 701 16.01 12.16 35.90
N GLY A 702 16.49 11.29 36.78
CA GLY A 702 17.88 11.26 37.23
C GLY A 702 18.14 11.77 38.65
N VAL A 703 17.13 12.31 39.36
CA VAL A 703 17.29 12.74 40.77
C VAL A 703 17.66 11.55 41.65
N LEU A 704 18.67 11.71 42.49
CA LEU A 704 19.28 10.64 43.27
C LEU A 704 18.43 10.28 44.49
N ALA A 705 17.47 9.38 44.28
CA ALA A 705 16.74 8.73 45.37
C ALA A 705 17.54 7.55 45.98
N ARG A 706 18.41 6.92 45.18
CA ARG A 706 19.21 5.73 45.48
C ARG A 706 20.58 5.86 44.79
N PHE A 707 21.52 4.97 45.10
CA PHE A 707 22.76 4.86 44.33
C PHE A 707 22.45 4.66 42.84
N THR A 708 23.17 5.40 42.00
CA THR A 708 23.05 5.33 40.55
C THR A 708 24.15 4.46 39.96
N LEU A 709 23.82 3.78 38.86
CA LEU A 709 24.77 3.00 38.09
C LEU A 709 25.25 3.81 36.89
N VAL A 710 26.57 3.94 36.76
CA VAL A 710 27.21 4.27 35.49
C VAL A 710 27.23 3.01 34.63
N ARG A 711 26.74 3.11 33.40
CA ARG A 711 26.73 2.01 32.43
C ARG A 711 27.29 2.48 31.11
N ALA A 712 28.50 2.02 30.79
CA ALA A 712 29.18 2.37 29.55
C ALA A 712 29.56 1.10 28.78
N THR A 713 29.48 1.15 27.46
CA THR A 713 29.86 0.06 26.57
C THR A 713 31.05 0.46 25.72
N ASP A 714 31.88 -0.51 25.34
CA ASP A 714 33.05 -0.29 24.49
C ASP A 714 34.01 0.80 25.03
N VAL A 715 34.31 0.74 26.33
CA VAL A 715 35.18 1.70 27.02
C VAL A 715 36.65 1.34 26.77
N VAL A 716 37.40 2.26 26.18
CA VAL A 716 38.86 2.13 26.03
C VAL A 716 39.51 2.27 27.40
N LEU A 717 40.30 1.29 27.80
CA LEU A 717 41.03 1.30 29.07
C LEU A 717 42.36 2.05 28.90
N ASP A 718 42.28 3.37 28.90
CA ASP A 718 43.42 4.29 28.91
C ASP A 718 43.27 5.24 30.12
N PRO A 719 44.12 5.15 31.16
CA PRO A 719 44.00 5.99 32.36
C PRO A 719 43.96 7.49 32.06
N ASP A 720 44.67 7.95 31.02
CA ASP A 720 44.72 9.36 30.62
C ASP A 720 43.42 9.84 29.95
N GLU A 721 42.55 8.92 29.48
CA GLU A 721 41.28 9.25 28.82
C GLU A 721 40.05 9.04 29.74
N LEU A 722 40.23 8.52 30.95
CA LEU A 722 39.14 8.23 31.91
C LEU A 722 38.91 9.40 32.88
N GLU A 723 38.85 10.62 32.35
CA GLU A 723 38.43 11.82 33.10
C GLU A 723 36.93 12.11 32.88
N PRO A 724 36.23 12.77 33.83
CA PRO A 724 34.86 13.24 33.60
C PRO A 724 34.76 14.08 32.33
N ARG A 725 33.70 13.88 31.55
CA ARG A 725 33.46 14.65 30.33
C ARG A 725 33.14 16.11 30.66
N ASP A 726 33.59 17.02 29.79
CA ASP A 726 33.28 18.45 29.87
C ASP A 726 31.86 18.70 29.31
N THR A 727 30.84 18.32 30.09
CA THR A 727 29.41 18.49 29.81
C THR A 727 28.71 19.24 30.93
N ASP A 728 27.59 19.90 30.63
CA ASP A 728 26.83 20.70 31.62
C ASP A 728 26.09 19.86 32.67
N PHE A 729 26.13 18.54 32.57
CA PHE A 729 25.56 17.62 33.54
C PHE A 729 26.32 16.29 33.57
N ALA A 730 26.21 15.57 34.68
CA ALA A 730 26.72 14.21 34.85
C ALA A 730 26.03 13.19 33.91
N GLU A 731 26.70 12.82 32.81
CA GLU A 731 26.18 11.83 31.86
C GLU A 731 26.15 10.40 32.46
N PRO A 732 25.09 9.63 32.23
CA PRO A 732 24.87 8.32 32.87
C PRO A 732 25.78 7.19 32.36
N ASP A 733 26.44 7.39 31.22
CA ASP A 733 27.43 6.48 30.64
C ASP A 733 28.86 7.04 30.70
N ASP A 734 29.07 8.08 31.52
CA ASP A 734 30.39 8.64 31.76
C ASP A 734 31.09 7.92 32.92
N VAL A 735 32.08 7.09 32.56
CA VAL A 735 32.93 6.37 33.51
C VAL A 735 33.88 7.29 34.26
N GLY A 736 34.17 8.48 33.73
CA GLY A 736 35.03 9.47 34.39
C GLY A 736 34.43 9.98 35.71
N LEU A 737 33.11 9.89 35.89
CA LEU A 737 32.41 10.24 37.14
C LEU A 737 32.74 9.30 38.32
N LEU A 738 33.40 8.17 38.06
CA LEU A 738 33.76 7.20 39.09
C LEU A 738 35.05 7.63 39.79
N ASP A 739 35.02 7.73 41.12
CA ASP A 739 36.18 8.12 41.93
C ASP A 739 37.41 7.19 41.70
N ALA A 740 38.57 7.76 41.41
CA ALA A 740 39.82 7.03 41.15
C ALA A 740 39.71 5.92 40.08
N VAL A 741 38.90 6.13 39.04
CA VAL A 741 38.72 5.18 37.92
C VAL A 741 39.98 5.00 37.08
N ASP A 742 40.82 6.03 36.99
CA ASP A 742 42.16 6.00 36.41
C ASP A 742 43.05 4.96 37.13
N VAL A 743 43.03 4.96 38.47
CA VAL A 743 43.79 4.00 39.27
C VAL A 743 43.24 2.58 39.11
N TRP A 744 41.92 2.42 39.02
CA TRP A 744 41.33 1.11 38.69
C TRP A 744 41.77 0.62 37.32
N CYS A 745 41.86 1.52 36.33
CA CYS A 745 42.31 1.20 34.99
C CYS A 745 43.78 0.75 34.99
N GLU A 746 44.67 1.47 35.70
CA GLU A 746 46.07 1.06 35.88
C GLU A 746 46.17 -0.34 36.52
N ASP A 747 45.45 -0.59 37.61
CA ASP A 747 45.41 -1.89 38.29
C ASP A 747 44.92 -3.03 37.37
N VAL A 748 43.98 -2.73 36.47
CA VAL A 748 43.51 -3.68 35.46
C VAL A 748 44.58 -3.93 34.39
N LEU A 749 45.23 -2.88 33.89
CA LEU A 749 46.27 -2.99 32.86
C LEU A 749 47.48 -3.79 33.36
N ASP A 750 47.87 -3.63 34.62
CA ASP A 750 48.96 -4.39 35.26
C ASP A 750 48.72 -5.91 35.30
N GLN A 751 47.45 -6.35 35.20
CA GLN A 751 47.07 -7.76 35.18
C GLN A 751 46.98 -8.35 33.76
N LEU A 752 47.07 -7.50 32.73
CA LEU A 752 46.90 -7.90 31.33
C LEU A 752 48.25 -7.97 30.60
N PRO A 753 48.35 -8.76 29.51
CA PRO A 753 49.57 -8.80 28.71
C PRO A 753 49.85 -7.45 28.03
N ASP A 754 51.12 -7.05 27.98
CA ASP A 754 51.56 -5.85 27.26
C ASP A 754 51.11 -5.87 25.79
N GLY A 755 50.43 -4.80 25.36
CA GLY A 755 49.85 -4.67 24.03
C GLY A 755 50.23 -3.37 23.31
N PRO A 756 50.18 -3.33 21.96
CA PRO A 756 50.50 -2.13 21.18
C PRO A 756 49.37 -1.09 21.15
N VAL A 757 48.17 -1.44 21.61
CA VAL A 757 47.00 -0.56 21.72
C VAL A 757 46.27 -0.87 23.04
N PRO A 758 45.59 0.11 23.67
CA PRO A 758 44.84 -0.12 24.89
C PRO A 758 43.71 -1.15 24.68
N PRO A 759 43.46 -2.03 25.67
CA PRO A 759 42.34 -2.97 25.63
C PRO A 759 40.99 -2.26 25.85
N VAL A 760 39.88 -2.94 25.54
CA VAL A 760 38.54 -2.36 25.61
C VAL A 760 37.64 -3.15 26.57
N ALA A 761 37.09 -2.49 27.59
CA ALA A 761 36.04 -3.07 28.42
C ALA A 761 34.72 -3.06 27.64
N THR A 762 34.15 -4.24 27.38
CA THR A 762 32.94 -4.35 26.54
C THR A 762 31.73 -3.69 27.19
N GLU A 763 31.64 -3.79 28.52
CA GLU A 763 30.60 -3.17 29.33
C GLU A 763 31.16 -2.93 30.74
N ILE A 764 31.06 -1.70 31.22
CA ILE A 764 31.35 -1.31 32.60
C ILE A 764 30.00 -0.96 33.25
N THR A 765 29.67 -1.65 34.34
CA THR A 765 28.57 -1.29 35.23
C THR A 765 29.16 -1.03 36.61
N ALA A 766 29.06 0.21 37.08
CA ALA A 766 29.69 0.66 38.31
C ALA A 766 28.76 1.57 39.10
N VAL A 767 28.84 1.50 40.42
CA VAL A 767 28.15 2.43 41.32
C VAL A 767 28.97 3.71 41.44
N ARG A 768 28.36 4.86 41.16
CA ARG A 768 28.95 6.19 41.36
C ARG A 768 28.75 6.70 42.79
N ASP A 769 29.45 7.78 43.14
CA ASP A 769 29.27 8.54 44.38
C ASP A 769 29.50 7.71 45.66
N LEU A 770 30.37 6.69 45.61
CA LEU A 770 30.73 5.86 46.78
C LEU A 770 31.55 6.63 47.81
N ASP A 771 32.32 7.61 47.36
CA ASP A 771 33.14 8.52 48.16
C ASP A 771 32.28 9.51 48.96
N LEU A 772 31.03 9.76 48.54
CA LEU A 772 30.10 10.66 49.24
C LEU A 772 29.45 10.01 50.47
N VAL A 773 29.62 8.71 50.70
CA VAL A 773 29.05 7.99 51.86
C VAL A 773 29.67 8.48 53.16
N ASP A 774 28.85 8.66 54.19
CA ASP A 774 29.29 8.98 55.54
C ASP A 774 29.97 7.77 56.19
N ASP A 775 31.13 7.99 56.82
CA ASP A 775 31.95 6.94 57.44
C ASP A 775 31.17 6.10 58.47
N ASP A 776 30.19 6.70 59.16
CA ASP A 776 29.36 6.02 60.16
C ASP A 776 28.16 5.26 59.54
N ARG A 777 27.96 5.37 58.22
CA ARG A 777 26.80 4.82 57.47
C ARG A 777 27.14 3.72 56.47
N TRP A 778 28.39 3.27 56.44
CA TRP A 778 28.80 2.14 55.60
C TRP A 778 27.99 0.85 55.81
N PRO A 779 27.57 0.48 57.03
CA PRO A 779 26.70 -0.69 57.21
C PRO A 779 25.38 -0.58 56.43
N GLU A 780 24.72 0.57 56.46
CA GLU A 780 23.50 0.84 55.70
C GLU A 780 23.78 0.91 54.19
N ALA A 781 24.85 1.59 53.77
CA ALA A 781 25.24 1.70 52.37
C ALA A 781 25.53 0.33 51.75
N LEU A 782 26.30 -0.52 52.42
CA LEU A 782 26.60 -1.88 51.97
C LEU A 782 25.33 -2.76 51.90
N ALA A 783 24.35 -2.54 52.79
CA ALA A 783 23.06 -3.24 52.73
C ALA A 783 22.23 -2.81 51.50
N LEU A 784 22.36 -1.56 51.04
CA LEU A 784 21.77 -1.11 49.77
C LEU A 784 22.51 -1.71 48.57
N LEU A 785 23.84 -1.66 48.57
CA LEU A 785 24.70 -2.21 47.50
C LEU A 785 24.54 -3.72 47.31
N SER A 786 24.14 -4.44 48.36
CA SER A 786 23.89 -5.89 48.30
C SER A 786 22.59 -6.28 47.58
N ARG A 787 21.75 -5.31 47.18
CA ARG A 787 20.47 -5.56 46.49
C ARG A 787 20.63 -5.36 44.98
N PRO A 788 19.97 -6.17 44.13
CA PRO A 788 19.92 -5.89 42.69
C PRO A 788 19.24 -4.53 42.39
N PRO A 789 19.69 -3.78 41.36
CA PRO A 789 20.76 -4.11 40.42
C PRO A 789 22.18 -3.76 40.89
N LEU A 790 22.35 -3.05 42.02
CA LEU A 790 23.66 -2.60 42.51
C LEU A 790 24.60 -3.77 42.82
N ARG A 791 24.02 -4.87 43.32
CA ARG A 791 24.73 -6.13 43.56
C ARG A 791 25.47 -6.65 42.33
N ASP A 792 24.93 -6.42 41.13
CA ASP A 792 25.55 -6.91 39.89
C ASP A 792 26.82 -6.11 39.56
N ALA A 793 26.81 -4.79 39.79
CA ALA A 793 28.00 -3.93 39.64
C ALA A 793 29.15 -4.36 40.56
N LEU A 794 28.82 -4.98 41.69
CA LEU A 794 29.80 -5.51 42.64
C LEU A 794 30.28 -6.92 42.26
N THR A 795 29.40 -7.80 41.78
CA THR A 795 29.68 -9.24 41.71
C THR A 795 29.97 -9.78 40.31
N GLN A 796 29.58 -9.05 39.25
CA GLN A 796 29.80 -9.49 37.87
C GLN A 796 31.16 -9.00 37.36
N PRO A 797 32.03 -9.89 36.84
CA PRO A 797 33.32 -9.50 36.30
C PRO A 797 33.17 -8.68 35.02
N VAL A 798 34.06 -7.72 34.82
CA VAL A 798 34.14 -6.92 33.59
C VAL A 798 34.90 -7.72 32.55
N ARG A 799 34.36 -7.77 31.33
CA ARG A 799 35.04 -8.43 30.20
C ARG A 799 35.85 -7.41 29.42
N VAL A 800 37.12 -7.73 29.24
CA VAL A 800 38.09 -6.89 28.53
C VAL A 800 38.51 -7.59 27.25
N LEU A 801 38.28 -6.95 26.12
CA LEU A 801 38.73 -7.38 24.80
C LEU A 801 40.17 -6.94 24.58
N LEU A 802 41.05 -7.91 24.37
CA LEU A 802 42.46 -7.67 24.08
C LEU A 802 42.70 -7.39 22.59
N PRO A 803 43.84 -6.75 22.23
CA PRO A 803 44.17 -6.41 20.84
C PRO A 803 44.25 -7.60 19.87
N ASP A 804 44.48 -8.82 20.38
CA ASP A 804 44.55 -10.05 19.60
C ASP A 804 43.17 -10.70 19.36
N GLY A 805 42.10 -10.10 19.89
CA GLY A 805 40.72 -10.57 19.77
C GLY A 805 40.30 -11.58 20.84
N THR A 806 41.17 -11.90 21.80
CA THR A 806 40.81 -12.70 22.99
C THR A 806 40.15 -11.83 24.06
N THR A 807 39.48 -12.45 25.03
CA THR A 807 38.80 -11.73 26.12
C THR A 807 39.27 -12.22 27.47
N GLU A 808 39.64 -11.30 28.33
CA GLU A 808 39.98 -11.54 29.73
C GLU A 808 38.86 -11.03 30.65
N SER A 809 38.74 -11.64 31.83
CA SER A 809 37.78 -11.21 32.86
C SER A 809 38.51 -10.55 34.01
N VAL A 810 38.16 -9.30 34.31
CA VAL A 810 38.79 -8.49 35.35
C VAL A 810 37.77 -8.12 36.42
N ARG A 811 38.26 -7.63 37.56
CA ARG A 811 37.42 -7.23 38.68
C ARG A 811 36.59 -5.98 38.32
N PRO A 812 35.29 -5.94 38.66
CA PRO A 812 34.51 -4.73 38.46
C PRO A 812 34.97 -3.60 39.38
N TYR A 813 34.88 -2.37 38.89
CA TYR A 813 35.30 -1.16 39.60
C TYR A 813 34.73 -1.08 41.01
N THR A 814 33.42 -1.30 41.20
CA THR A 814 32.78 -1.17 42.53
C THR A 814 33.37 -2.14 43.55
N ALA A 815 33.74 -3.36 43.14
CA ALA A 815 34.39 -4.32 44.03
C ALA A 815 35.84 -3.94 44.33
N TRP A 816 36.57 -3.40 43.33
CA TRP A 816 37.91 -2.89 43.51
C TRP A 816 37.93 -1.72 44.52
N TRP A 817 37.03 -0.74 44.34
CA TRP A 817 36.95 0.44 45.20
C TRP A 817 36.65 0.05 46.65
N LEU A 818 35.62 -0.78 46.89
CA LEU A 818 35.24 -1.18 48.25
C LEU A 818 36.29 -2.03 48.96
N ARG A 819 37.14 -2.78 48.22
CA ARG A 819 38.27 -3.52 48.79
C ARG A 819 39.37 -2.62 49.31
N GLY A 820 39.60 -1.49 48.64
CA GLY A 820 40.66 -0.52 48.95
C GLY A 820 40.30 0.46 50.06
N HIS A 821 39.02 0.60 50.39
CA HIS A 821 38.50 1.62 51.31
C HIS A 821 38.06 1.04 52.67
N PRO A 822 38.11 1.85 53.76
CA PRO A 822 37.83 1.39 55.13
C PRO A 822 36.33 1.20 55.44
N VAL A 823 35.63 0.39 54.62
CA VAL A 823 34.17 0.28 54.63
C VAL A 823 33.61 -0.78 55.61
N LEU A 824 34.47 -1.56 56.28
CA LEU A 824 34.06 -2.57 57.28
C LEU A 824 34.73 -2.29 58.63
N ASP A 825 33.97 -1.79 59.61
CA ASP A 825 34.47 -1.37 60.93
C ASP A 825 35.70 -0.43 60.86
N GLY A 826 35.72 0.48 59.88
CA GLY A 826 36.86 1.39 59.65
C GLY A 826 38.12 0.70 59.12
N ARG A 827 38.01 -0.55 58.64
CA ARG A 827 39.10 -1.35 58.07
C ARG A 827 38.83 -1.69 56.62
N ARG A 828 39.91 -1.88 55.86
CA ARG A 828 39.85 -2.35 54.48
C ARG A 828 39.38 -3.81 54.46
N PRO A 829 38.33 -4.16 53.71
CA PRO A 829 37.81 -5.53 53.64
C PRO A 829 38.83 -6.56 53.12
N ALA A 830 39.67 -6.17 52.16
CA ALA A 830 40.66 -7.05 51.56
C ALA A 830 41.66 -7.58 52.61
N GLY A 831 41.79 -8.90 52.69
CA GLY A 831 42.71 -9.56 53.63
C GLY A 831 42.15 -9.81 55.04
N LEU A 832 40.85 -9.53 55.25
CA LEU A 832 40.09 -9.99 56.42
C LEU A 832 39.43 -11.34 56.12
N ARG A 833 39.09 -12.09 57.17
CA ARG A 833 38.20 -13.27 57.06
C ARG A 833 36.91 -13.08 57.82
N ALA A 834 35.83 -13.67 57.30
CA ALA A 834 34.57 -13.71 58.01
C ALA A 834 34.73 -14.57 59.28
N ALA A 835 34.24 -14.08 60.43
CA ALA A 835 34.26 -14.84 61.68
C ALA A 835 33.48 -16.17 61.59
N SER A 836 32.46 -16.24 60.73
CA SER A 836 31.68 -17.44 60.40
C SER A 836 32.32 -18.34 59.33
N GLY A 837 33.49 -17.96 58.80
CA GLY A 837 34.18 -18.67 57.71
C GLY A 837 34.86 -19.97 58.13
N GLU A 838 35.49 -20.62 57.15
CA GLU A 838 36.16 -21.91 57.32
C GLU A 838 37.32 -21.84 58.33
N ALA A 839 37.37 -22.80 59.26
CA ALA A 839 38.42 -22.90 60.26
C ALA A 839 39.84 -23.09 59.65
N LEU A 840 39.94 -23.49 58.39
CA LEU A 840 41.21 -23.70 57.69
C LEU A 840 41.97 -22.39 57.42
N LEU A 841 41.30 -21.25 57.41
CA LEU A 841 41.92 -19.92 57.26
C LEU A 841 42.18 -19.24 58.61
N ALA A 842 41.78 -19.84 59.72
CA ALA A 842 42.01 -19.31 61.05
C ALA A 842 43.52 -19.20 61.36
N GLY A 843 43.93 -18.10 61.98
CA GLY A 843 45.34 -17.81 62.28
C GLY A 843 46.12 -17.17 61.12
N LEU A 844 45.67 -17.33 59.87
CA LEU A 844 46.29 -16.73 58.67
C LEU A 844 45.72 -15.34 58.32
N TYR A 845 44.49 -15.07 58.75
CA TYR A 845 43.74 -13.83 58.48
C TYR A 845 43.05 -13.32 59.74
N ASP A 846 42.95 -11.99 59.85
CA ASP A 846 42.27 -11.32 60.95
C ASP A 846 40.75 -11.38 60.76
N GLU A 847 40.00 -11.54 61.86
CA GLU A 847 38.54 -11.68 61.81
C GLU A 847 37.82 -10.32 61.69
N VAL A 848 36.70 -10.35 60.97
CA VAL A 848 35.68 -9.29 60.96
C VAL A 848 34.31 -9.89 61.22
N ASP A 849 33.49 -9.17 61.99
CA ASP A 849 32.11 -9.53 62.17
C ASP A 849 31.33 -9.15 60.90
N ALA A 850 31.08 -10.15 60.06
CA ALA A 850 30.27 -10.01 58.87
C ALA A 850 28.80 -10.42 59.11
N ALA A 851 28.36 -10.51 60.37
CA ALA A 851 26.97 -10.83 60.73
C ALA A 851 26.03 -9.70 60.29
N GLY A 852 25.58 -9.78 59.04
CA GLY A 852 24.85 -8.74 58.31
C GLY A 852 24.90 -8.95 56.80
N PHE A 853 25.90 -9.70 56.32
CA PHE A 853 26.06 -10.14 54.94
C PHE A 853 25.85 -11.64 54.83
N ASP A 854 24.62 -12.06 54.52
CA ASP A 854 24.32 -13.47 54.24
C ASP A 854 24.80 -13.90 52.83
N ASP A 855 25.19 -12.93 51.99
CA ASP A 855 25.61 -13.16 50.61
C ASP A 855 27.12 -13.39 50.51
N ALA A 856 27.49 -14.66 50.38
CA ALA A 856 28.88 -15.08 50.22
C ALA A 856 29.57 -14.48 48.98
N LEU A 857 28.82 -14.13 47.92
CA LEU A 857 29.38 -13.51 46.72
C LEU A 857 29.71 -12.03 46.96
N VAL A 858 28.90 -11.31 47.74
CA VAL A 858 29.19 -9.93 48.16
C VAL A 858 30.43 -9.91 49.04
N LEU A 859 30.54 -10.80 50.03
CA LEU A 859 31.74 -10.91 50.87
C LEU A 859 32.99 -11.23 50.05
N ARG A 860 32.88 -12.12 49.06
CA ARG A 860 33.99 -12.43 48.14
C ARG A 860 34.37 -11.22 47.29
N ALA A 861 33.38 -10.48 46.77
CA ALA A 861 33.63 -9.27 45.98
C ALA A 861 34.35 -8.20 46.82
N LEU A 862 33.93 -8.01 48.08
CA LEU A 862 34.63 -7.18 49.07
C LEU A 862 36.02 -7.74 49.46
N GLY A 863 36.43 -8.93 48.99
CA GLY A 863 37.73 -9.51 49.33
C GLY A 863 37.83 -10.09 50.74
N VAL A 864 36.69 -10.30 51.40
CA VAL A 864 36.61 -10.98 52.70
C VAL A 864 36.70 -12.50 52.46
N ARG A 865 37.69 -13.13 53.10
CA ARG A 865 37.98 -14.56 52.93
C ARG A 865 36.97 -15.42 53.71
N THR A 866 36.34 -16.37 53.02
CA THR A 866 35.30 -17.25 53.60
C THR A 866 35.71 -18.71 53.62
N THR A 867 36.29 -19.23 52.54
CA THR A 867 36.81 -20.60 52.43
C THR A 867 38.15 -20.60 51.68
N ALA A 868 38.98 -21.61 51.93
CA ALA A 868 40.27 -21.72 51.24
C ALA A 868 40.10 -21.99 49.74
N GLY A 869 39.10 -22.80 49.35
CA GLY A 869 38.79 -23.03 47.93
C GLY A 869 38.41 -21.75 47.20
N ALA A 870 37.51 -20.92 47.77
CA ALA A 870 37.12 -19.66 47.14
C ALA A 870 38.27 -18.64 47.04
N LEU A 871 39.22 -18.68 47.97
CA LEU A 871 40.47 -17.92 47.88
C LEU A 871 41.31 -18.41 46.71
N LEU A 872 41.53 -19.72 46.58
CA LEU A 872 42.33 -20.30 45.49
C LEU A 872 41.70 -20.09 44.10
N ASP A 873 40.37 -20.02 44.02
CA ASP A 873 39.64 -19.68 42.80
C ASP A 873 39.78 -18.20 42.40
N GLU A 874 40.36 -17.33 43.23
CA GLU A 874 40.66 -15.94 42.84
C GLU A 874 42.02 -15.85 42.13
N PRO A 875 42.14 -15.03 41.06
CA PRO A 875 43.43 -14.70 40.48
C PRO A 875 44.41 -14.18 41.55
N GLY A 876 45.59 -14.78 41.63
CA GLY A 876 46.60 -14.48 42.65
C GLY A 876 46.31 -15.03 44.06
N GLY A 877 45.20 -15.74 44.28
CA GLY A 877 44.82 -16.28 45.58
C GLY A 877 45.77 -17.34 46.14
N ALA A 878 46.37 -18.15 45.26
CA ALA A 878 47.41 -19.12 45.64
C ALA A 878 48.67 -18.41 46.17
N ALA A 879 49.11 -17.34 45.48
CA ALA A 879 50.24 -16.53 45.92
C ALA A 879 49.95 -15.86 47.27
N GLU A 880 48.77 -15.25 47.43
CA GLU A 880 48.34 -14.68 48.72
C GLU A 880 48.38 -15.71 49.85
N LEU A 881 47.83 -16.91 49.63
CA LEU A 881 47.83 -17.97 50.64
C LEU A 881 49.25 -18.44 50.99
N LEU A 882 50.12 -18.60 49.99
CA LEU A 882 51.51 -19.00 50.18
C LEU A 882 52.31 -17.94 50.93
N ASP A 883 52.10 -16.65 50.65
CA ASP A 883 52.69 -15.55 51.40
C ASP A 883 52.25 -15.55 52.86
N ARG A 884 50.96 -15.78 53.13
CA ARG A 884 50.45 -15.93 54.51
C ARG A 884 50.98 -17.18 55.20
N LEU A 885 51.23 -18.24 54.45
CA LEU A 885 51.90 -19.44 54.95
C LEU A 885 53.40 -19.20 55.20
N ALA A 886 54.05 -18.27 54.51
CA ALA A 886 55.44 -17.90 54.74
C ALA A 886 55.61 -16.93 55.93
N ASP A 887 54.57 -16.20 56.34
CA ASP A 887 54.64 -15.21 57.44
C ASP A 887 54.89 -15.85 58.82
N PRO A 888 56.10 -15.75 59.41
CA PRO A 888 56.47 -16.44 60.66
C PRO A 888 55.66 -15.99 61.89
N ASP A 889 54.97 -14.83 61.83
CA ASP A 889 54.12 -14.34 62.92
C ASP A 889 52.76 -15.04 62.97
N ARG A 890 52.44 -15.88 61.97
CA ARG A 890 51.17 -16.62 61.86
C ARG A 890 51.29 -18.05 62.39
N GLU A 891 50.42 -18.42 63.32
CA GLU A 891 50.39 -19.77 63.89
C GLU A 891 49.54 -20.71 63.03
N VAL A 892 50.17 -21.77 62.48
CA VAL A 892 49.49 -22.81 61.69
C VAL A 892 49.87 -24.20 62.19
N PRO A 893 48.93 -25.03 62.69
CA PRO A 893 49.20 -26.40 63.11
C PRO A 893 49.43 -27.32 61.90
N ALA A 894 50.23 -28.37 62.08
CA ALA A 894 50.58 -29.34 61.03
C ALA A 894 49.36 -29.97 60.32
N ARG A 895 48.24 -30.17 61.03
CA ARG A 895 46.98 -30.67 60.44
C ARG A 895 46.36 -29.69 59.44
N GLN A 896 46.43 -28.39 59.72
CA GLN A 896 45.91 -27.33 58.86
C GLN A 896 46.83 -27.17 57.66
N LEU A 897 48.15 -27.23 57.88
CA LEU A 897 49.16 -27.24 56.84
C LEU A 897 48.97 -28.40 55.86
N HIS A 898 48.70 -29.62 56.36
CA HIS A 898 48.40 -30.78 55.52
C HIS A 898 47.18 -30.56 54.62
N ALA A 899 46.12 -29.97 55.16
CA ALA A 899 44.90 -29.71 54.38
C ALA A 899 45.11 -28.59 53.34
N LEU A 900 45.79 -27.49 53.71
CA LEU A 900 46.10 -26.40 52.79
C LEU A 900 47.03 -26.84 51.65
N TYR A 901 48.07 -27.61 51.94
CA TYR A 901 48.91 -28.19 50.90
C TYR A 901 48.20 -29.25 50.07
N GLY A 902 47.24 -29.97 50.64
CA GLY A 902 46.34 -30.83 49.88
C GLY A 902 45.55 -30.06 48.82
N LEU A 903 44.98 -28.91 49.20
CA LEU A 903 44.24 -28.03 48.26
C LEU A 903 45.18 -27.43 47.20
N LEU A 904 46.34 -26.90 47.62
CA LEU A 904 47.33 -26.33 46.71
C LEU A 904 47.79 -27.35 45.67
N ALA A 905 48.05 -28.60 46.08
CA ALA A 905 48.50 -29.68 45.20
C ALA A 905 47.51 -30.01 44.06
N GLU A 906 46.28 -29.49 44.10
CA GLU A 906 45.30 -29.66 43.04
C GLU A 906 45.40 -28.62 41.92
N LEU A 907 46.12 -27.52 42.14
CA LEU A 907 46.32 -26.43 41.20
C LEU A 907 47.27 -26.79 40.06
N ASP A 908 47.21 -26.01 38.97
CA ASP A 908 48.16 -26.06 37.88
C ASP A 908 49.46 -25.32 38.27
N PRO A 909 50.65 -25.92 38.11
CA PRO A 909 51.93 -25.24 38.31
C PRO A 909 52.11 -23.93 37.55
N GLU A 910 51.46 -23.76 36.39
CA GLU A 910 51.54 -22.52 35.60
C GLU A 910 50.75 -21.36 36.23
N GLU A 911 49.81 -21.64 37.15
CA GLU A 911 48.94 -20.65 37.81
C GLU A 911 49.46 -20.18 39.17
N VAL A 912 50.60 -20.71 39.64
CA VAL A 912 51.13 -20.44 40.98
C VAL A 912 52.47 -19.73 40.94
N THR A 913 52.51 -18.53 41.52
CA THR A 913 53.76 -17.82 41.81
C THR A 913 54.46 -18.50 42.99
N LEU A 914 55.68 -18.98 42.76
CA LEU A 914 56.46 -19.72 43.77
C LEU A 914 57.01 -18.77 44.84
N PRO A 915 56.84 -19.09 46.14
CA PRO A 915 57.45 -18.35 47.21
C PRO A 915 58.91 -18.78 47.43
N ASP A 916 59.73 -17.87 47.95
CA ASP A 916 61.11 -18.18 48.36
C ASP A 916 61.15 -19.01 49.66
N GLU A 917 60.10 -18.92 50.48
CA GLU A 917 59.99 -19.58 51.78
C GLU A 917 58.71 -20.43 51.88
N LEU A 918 58.79 -21.57 52.56
CA LEU A 918 57.69 -22.51 52.76
C LEU A 918 57.56 -22.88 54.24
N ARG A 919 56.33 -23.10 54.70
CA ARG A 919 56.08 -23.61 56.05
C ARG A 919 56.10 -25.13 56.04
N ALA A 920 57.04 -25.71 56.78
CA ALA A 920 57.27 -27.15 56.84
C ALA A 920 57.22 -27.68 58.28
N VAL A 921 57.20 -29.00 58.44
CA VAL A 921 57.31 -29.69 59.72
C VAL A 921 58.71 -30.28 59.84
N ALA A 922 59.53 -29.77 60.75
CA ALA A 922 60.85 -30.31 61.09
C ALA A 922 60.81 -30.88 62.50
N ASP A 923 61.11 -32.17 62.66
CA ASP A 923 61.14 -32.88 63.95
C ASP A 923 59.86 -32.67 64.81
N GLY A 924 58.70 -32.56 64.15
CA GLY A 924 57.39 -32.36 64.79
C GLY A 924 57.04 -30.90 65.10
N VAL A 925 57.90 -29.94 64.78
CA VAL A 925 57.68 -28.50 64.95
C VAL A 925 57.40 -27.86 63.59
N VAL A 926 56.34 -27.05 63.51
CA VAL A 926 56.03 -26.26 62.32
C VAL A 926 56.95 -25.03 62.27
N THR A 927 57.64 -24.82 61.16
CA THR A 927 58.60 -23.72 60.98
C THR A 927 58.64 -23.27 59.52
N VAL A 928 59.03 -22.02 59.27
CA VAL A 928 59.22 -21.47 57.92
C VAL A 928 60.68 -21.69 57.52
N VAL A 929 60.90 -22.21 56.32
CA VAL A 929 62.21 -22.57 55.78
C VAL A 929 62.36 -22.08 54.34
N ASP A 930 63.60 -21.97 53.86
CA ASP A 930 63.89 -21.76 52.43
C ASP A 930 63.28 -22.91 51.62
N ALA A 931 62.55 -22.58 50.54
CA ALA A 931 61.84 -23.56 49.72
C ALA A 931 62.77 -24.69 49.22
N ARG A 932 64.05 -24.39 48.96
CA ARG A 932 65.04 -25.38 48.47
C ARG A 932 65.39 -26.45 49.49
N ASP A 933 65.18 -26.17 50.78
CA ASP A 933 65.54 -27.06 51.88
C ASP A 933 64.36 -27.98 52.25
N ALA A 934 63.14 -27.64 51.81
CA ALA A 934 61.92 -28.40 52.04
C ALA A 934 61.80 -29.65 51.16
N LEU A 935 61.23 -30.72 51.73
CA LEU A 935 60.93 -31.96 51.01
C LEU A 935 59.47 -32.36 51.22
N VAL A 936 58.81 -32.93 50.21
CA VAL A 936 57.47 -33.50 50.41
C VAL A 936 57.55 -34.84 51.12
N ALA A 937 56.71 -35.03 52.16
CA ALA A 937 56.60 -36.27 52.90
C ALA A 937 55.84 -37.35 52.11
N ASP A 938 56.53 -38.03 51.20
CA ASP A 938 55.93 -39.00 50.27
C ASP A 938 56.19 -40.48 50.60
N ALA A 939 57.08 -40.78 51.54
CA ALA A 939 57.47 -42.15 51.89
C ALA A 939 57.49 -42.36 53.41
N PRO A 940 56.41 -42.91 54.00
CA PRO A 940 56.30 -43.07 55.46
C PRO A 940 57.33 -44.06 56.03
N ASP A 941 57.78 -45.05 55.27
CA ASP A 941 58.84 -45.99 55.65
C ASP A 941 60.22 -45.33 55.78
N LEU A 942 60.43 -44.17 55.13
CA LEU A 942 61.68 -43.44 55.17
C LEU A 942 61.70 -42.31 56.22
N LEU A 943 60.60 -42.08 56.94
CA LEU A 943 60.53 -41.05 57.99
C LEU A 943 61.63 -41.18 59.07
N PRO A 944 62.07 -42.38 59.49
CA PRO A 944 63.20 -42.50 60.42
C PRO A 944 64.51 -41.86 59.92
N PHE A 945 64.68 -41.68 58.61
CA PHE A 945 65.83 -41.01 57.99
C PHE A 945 65.62 -39.51 57.74
N ALA A 946 64.45 -38.97 58.07
CA ALA A 946 64.10 -37.58 57.82
C ALA A 946 64.46 -36.63 58.99
N ALA A 947 65.16 -37.13 60.03
CA ALA A 947 65.56 -36.33 61.19
C ALA A 947 66.30 -35.05 60.76
N GLY A 948 65.85 -33.90 61.28
CA GLY A 948 66.39 -32.58 60.95
C GLY A 948 66.05 -32.05 59.55
N ARG A 949 65.24 -32.76 58.76
CA ARG A 949 64.78 -32.30 57.43
C ARG A 949 63.39 -31.68 57.54
N PRO A 950 63.14 -30.49 56.95
CA PRO A 950 61.81 -29.91 56.91
C PRO A 950 60.93 -30.62 55.89
N LEU A 951 59.78 -31.13 56.34
CA LEU A 951 58.86 -31.91 55.53
C LEU A 951 57.54 -31.16 55.29
N LEU A 952 57.07 -31.14 54.04
CA LEU A 952 55.74 -30.66 53.68
C LEU A 952 54.73 -31.80 53.86
N PRO A 953 53.78 -31.71 54.81
CA PRO A 953 52.79 -32.74 55.01
C PRO A 953 51.72 -32.65 53.91
N VAL A 954 51.40 -33.77 53.28
CA VAL A 954 50.34 -33.86 52.27
C VAL A 954 49.83 -35.29 52.17
N ALA A 955 48.64 -35.46 51.59
CA ALA A 955 48.14 -36.78 51.25
C ALA A 955 49.11 -37.48 50.29
N PRO A 956 49.50 -38.75 50.51
CA PRO A 956 50.45 -39.48 49.66
C PRO A 956 50.13 -39.45 48.16
N ALA A 957 48.85 -39.54 47.81
CA ALA A 957 48.40 -39.49 46.41
C ALA A 957 48.68 -38.14 45.72
N LEU A 958 48.79 -37.06 46.49
CA LEU A 958 49.06 -35.70 46.01
C LEU A 958 50.53 -35.30 46.14
N ALA A 959 51.38 -36.14 46.76
CA ALA A 959 52.76 -35.78 47.06
C ALA A 959 53.60 -35.44 45.82
N ALA A 960 53.43 -36.19 44.73
CA ALA A 960 54.11 -35.88 43.47
C ALA A 960 53.63 -34.56 42.85
N ARG A 961 52.32 -34.28 42.92
CA ARG A 961 51.73 -33.04 42.41
C ARG A 961 52.18 -31.83 43.22
N LEU A 962 52.21 -31.94 44.54
CA LEU A 962 52.71 -30.86 45.41
C LEU A 962 54.20 -30.58 45.17
N ALA A 963 55.01 -31.64 44.99
CA ALA A 963 56.43 -31.50 44.69
C ALA A 963 56.66 -30.78 43.35
N GLU A 964 55.88 -31.11 42.32
CA GLU A 964 55.89 -30.45 41.02
C GLU A 964 55.42 -29.00 41.11
N LEU A 965 54.29 -28.75 41.78
CA LEU A 965 53.71 -27.43 42.00
C LEU A 965 54.70 -26.47 42.67
N LEU A 966 55.33 -26.88 43.77
CA LEU A 966 56.24 -26.05 44.55
C LEU A 966 57.70 -26.16 44.10
N GLN A 967 57.99 -26.98 43.08
CA GLN A 967 59.34 -27.29 42.58
C GLN A 967 60.32 -27.77 43.67
N VAL A 968 59.84 -28.59 44.61
CA VAL A 968 60.63 -29.16 45.72
C VAL A 968 60.85 -30.67 45.57
N GLY A 969 61.87 -31.21 46.23
CA GLY A 969 62.18 -32.65 46.17
C GLY A 969 61.24 -33.51 47.01
N ARG A 970 61.16 -34.81 46.70
CA ARG A 970 60.46 -35.80 47.52
C ARG A 970 61.40 -36.52 48.49
N LEU A 971 60.90 -36.92 49.65
CA LEU A 971 61.69 -37.66 50.64
C LEU A 971 62.26 -38.96 50.04
N SER A 972 61.45 -39.69 49.25
CA SER A 972 61.85 -40.93 48.58
C SER A 972 62.97 -40.77 47.54
N GLU A 973 63.15 -39.56 46.99
CA GLU A 973 64.22 -39.24 46.04
C GLU A 973 65.49 -38.81 46.77
N ALA A 974 65.32 -38.08 47.87
CA ALA A 974 66.40 -37.53 48.67
C ALA A 974 67.06 -38.56 49.61
N VAL A 975 66.39 -39.70 49.86
CA VAL A 975 66.86 -40.78 50.73
C VAL A 975 66.82 -42.11 49.98
N ARG A 976 67.98 -42.76 49.84
CA ARG A 976 68.10 -44.13 49.31
C ARG A 976 68.71 -45.01 50.37
N VAL A 977 68.06 -46.14 50.65
CA VAL A 977 68.49 -47.06 51.71
C VAL A 977 68.81 -48.45 51.16
N SER A 978 69.79 -49.12 51.75
CA SER A 978 70.16 -50.51 51.42
C SER A 978 69.77 -51.45 52.55
N LEU A 979 68.96 -52.47 52.24
CA LEU A 979 68.52 -53.47 53.21
C LEU A 979 69.63 -54.49 53.53
N ALA A 980 69.73 -54.88 54.80
CA ALA A 980 70.55 -56.00 55.25
C ALA A 980 69.72 -57.29 55.29
N GLY A 981 70.11 -58.31 54.52
CA GLY A 981 69.47 -59.63 54.52
C GLY A 981 68.34 -59.80 53.50
N GLU A 982 68.07 -61.06 53.12
CA GLU A 982 67.07 -61.38 52.07
C GLU A 982 65.64 -61.63 52.61
N GLY A 983 65.48 -61.87 53.91
CA GLY A 983 64.20 -62.20 54.56
C GLY A 983 63.62 -63.55 54.12
N VAL A 984 62.56 -63.98 54.80
CA VAL A 984 61.78 -65.17 54.45
C VAL A 984 60.52 -64.76 53.71
N GLU A 985 60.23 -65.39 52.57
CA GLU A 985 59.08 -65.04 51.75
C GLU A 985 57.79 -65.70 52.25
N TYR A 986 56.75 -64.90 52.48
CA TYR A 986 55.42 -65.33 52.90
C TYR A 986 54.35 -64.86 51.91
N PRO A 987 53.35 -65.70 51.56
CA PRO A 987 52.22 -65.27 50.75
C PRO A 987 51.32 -64.33 51.54
N VAL A 988 50.80 -63.29 50.90
CA VAL A 988 49.80 -62.40 51.53
C VAL A 988 48.50 -63.20 51.79
N PRO A 989 47.88 -63.11 52.97
CA PRO A 989 46.62 -63.80 53.25
C PRO A 989 45.48 -63.38 52.30
N GLU A 990 44.61 -64.31 51.93
CA GLU A 990 43.49 -64.04 51.01
C GLU A 990 42.55 -62.94 51.52
N ALA A 991 42.27 -62.95 52.83
CA ALA A 991 41.43 -61.93 53.47
C ALA A 991 41.97 -60.50 53.31
N VAL A 992 43.30 -60.33 53.34
CA VAL A 992 43.96 -59.02 53.12
C VAL A 992 43.90 -58.64 51.64
N ARG A 993 44.04 -59.62 50.73
CA ARG A 993 43.92 -59.37 49.30
C ARG A 993 42.54 -58.91 48.88
N GLU A 994 41.49 -59.44 49.48
CA GLU A 994 40.12 -58.97 49.21
C GLU A 994 39.80 -57.64 49.89
N LEU A 995 40.45 -57.31 51.00
CA LEU A 995 40.31 -55.99 51.62
C LEU A 995 40.92 -54.91 50.73
N LEU A 996 42.18 -55.11 50.30
CA LEU A 996 42.96 -54.10 49.58
C LEU A 996 42.79 -54.16 48.05
N GLY A 997 42.32 -55.28 47.49
CA GLY A 997 42.14 -55.48 46.05
C GLY A 997 43.43 -55.83 45.31
N ASP A 998 43.37 -55.77 43.98
CA ASP A 998 44.41 -56.31 43.07
C ASP A 998 45.77 -55.59 43.13
N GLY A 999 45.86 -54.44 43.81
CA GLY A 999 47.08 -53.64 43.96
C GLY A 999 48.07 -54.16 45.02
N VAL A 1000 47.66 -55.15 45.82
CA VAL A 1000 48.49 -55.75 46.87
C VAL A 1000 49.52 -56.74 46.29
N PRO A 1001 50.77 -56.77 46.80
CA PRO A 1001 51.75 -57.79 46.42
C PRO A 1001 51.25 -59.22 46.69
N ALA A 1002 51.70 -60.19 45.88
CA ALA A 1002 51.35 -61.60 46.10
C ALA A 1002 52.04 -62.20 47.35
N SER A 1003 53.24 -61.70 47.67
CA SER A 1003 54.07 -62.11 48.80
C SER A 1003 54.80 -60.90 49.40
N TYR A 1004 55.28 -61.07 50.63
CA TYR A 1004 56.17 -60.14 51.32
C TYR A 1004 57.35 -60.90 51.94
N ARG A 1005 58.44 -60.20 52.26
CA ARG A 1005 59.64 -60.73 52.92
C ARG A 1005 59.62 -60.34 54.39
N GLU A 1006 59.52 -61.31 55.28
CA GLU A 1006 59.56 -61.10 56.73
C GLU A 1006 60.98 -61.25 57.26
N HIS A 1007 61.37 -60.40 58.20
CA HIS A 1007 62.67 -60.39 58.86
C HIS A 1007 62.47 -60.42 60.37
N ASP A 1008 63.36 -61.09 61.11
CA ASP A 1008 63.34 -60.99 62.57
C ASP A 1008 63.74 -59.58 63.04
N GLU A 1009 64.62 -58.92 62.28
CA GLU A 1009 65.08 -57.53 62.46
C GLU A 1009 65.37 -56.95 61.07
N LEU A 1010 64.68 -55.87 60.67
CA LEU A 1010 64.88 -55.23 59.37
C LEU A 1010 65.76 -53.98 59.53
N LEU A 1011 67.03 -54.12 59.17
CA LEU A 1011 67.99 -53.02 59.18
C LEU A 1011 68.22 -52.46 57.78
N ALA A 1012 68.14 -51.13 57.66
CA ALA A 1012 68.47 -50.38 56.46
C ALA A 1012 69.55 -49.34 56.80
N ASP A 1013 70.75 -49.49 56.23
CA ASP A 1013 71.92 -48.62 56.53
C ASP A 1013 72.19 -48.38 58.04
N GLY A 1014 71.89 -49.38 58.88
CA GLY A 1014 72.09 -49.33 60.34
C GLY A 1014 70.93 -48.72 61.15
N VAL A 1015 69.82 -48.36 60.50
CA VAL A 1015 68.58 -47.93 61.16
C VAL A 1015 67.55 -49.06 61.08
N GLU A 1016 66.88 -49.33 62.19
CA GLU A 1016 65.81 -50.32 62.28
C GLU A 1016 64.52 -49.76 61.67
N LEU A 1017 63.87 -50.55 60.80
CA LEU A 1017 62.61 -50.22 60.15
C LEU A 1017 61.56 -51.27 60.45
N ASP A 1018 60.32 -50.84 60.66
CA ASP A 1018 59.19 -51.76 60.75
C ASP A 1018 58.88 -52.43 59.40
N TRP A 1019 59.05 -51.67 58.32
CA TRP A 1019 58.84 -52.10 56.95
C TRP A 1019 59.56 -51.20 55.94
N HIS A 1020 59.80 -51.72 54.75
CA HIS A 1020 60.34 -50.97 53.61
C HIS A 1020 59.79 -51.55 52.30
N LEU A 1021 59.32 -50.68 51.41
CA LEU A 1021 58.89 -51.08 50.07
C LEU A 1021 59.96 -50.68 49.05
N THR A 1022 60.64 -51.67 48.48
CA THR A 1022 61.70 -51.42 47.49
C THR A 1022 61.15 -50.86 46.18
N ALA A 1023 62.02 -50.22 45.37
CA ALA A 1023 61.66 -49.76 44.03
C ALA A 1023 61.16 -50.89 43.10
N ALA A 1024 61.58 -52.14 43.34
CA ALA A 1024 61.09 -53.32 42.64
C ALA A 1024 59.71 -53.82 43.15
N ARG A 1025 59.05 -53.04 44.03
CA ARG A 1025 57.76 -53.34 44.65
C ARG A 1025 57.77 -54.60 45.52
N VAL A 1026 58.93 -54.98 46.03
CA VAL A 1026 59.08 -56.06 47.03
C VAL A 1026 58.97 -55.44 48.42
N LEU A 1027 57.98 -55.90 49.19
CA LEU A 1027 57.75 -55.46 50.57
C LEU A 1027 58.62 -56.27 51.53
N HIS A 1028 59.41 -55.59 52.35
CA HIS A 1028 60.14 -56.14 53.48
C HIS A 1028 59.53 -55.63 54.78
N ALA A 1029 59.34 -56.47 55.79
CA ALA A 1029 58.79 -56.07 57.08
C ALA A 1029 59.36 -56.90 58.23
N ALA A 1030 59.42 -56.33 59.43
CA ALA A 1030 59.87 -57.01 60.65
C ALA A 1030 58.80 -57.11 61.75
N THR A 1031 57.73 -56.32 61.65
CA THR A 1031 56.63 -56.32 62.62
C THR A 1031 55.30 -56.58 61.94
N LEU A 1032 54.29 -57.05 62.69
CA LEU A 1032 52.93 -57.26 62.16
C LEU A 1032 52.34 -55.94 61.65
N GLU A 1033 52.54 -54.88 62.42
CA GLU A 1033 52.18 -53.51 62.06
C GLU A 1033 52.93 -53.04 60.81
N GLY A 1034 54.22 -53.40 60.67
CA GLY A 1034 55.01 -53.14 59.48
C GLY A 1034 54.49 -53.86 58.24
N VAL A 1035 54.14 -55.15 58.34
CA VAL A 1035 53.49 -55.90 57.25
C VAL A 1035 52.19 -55.19 56.87
N ALA A 1036 51.38 -54.80 57.85
CA ALA A 1036 50.11 -54.13 57.60
C ALA A 1036 50.27 -52.76 56.92
N ALA A 1037 51.17 -51.93 57.43
CA ALA A 1037 51.50 -50.61 56.89
C ALA A 1037 52.06 -50.71 55.47
N GLY A 1038 52.99 -51.64 55.24
CA GLY A 1038 53.60 -51.85 53.94
C GLY A 1038 52.65 -52.40 52.89
N LEU A 1039 51.75 -53.32 53.25
CA LEU A 1039 50.73 -53.83 52.32
C LEU A 1039 49.70 -52.75 51.97
N ALA A 1040 49.23 -51.98 52.97
CA ALA A 1040 48.32 -50.86 52.76
C ALA A 1040 48.97 -49.77 51.89
N TRP A 1041 50.25 -49.46 52.13
CA TRP A 1041 51.04 -48.53 51.32
C TRP A 1041 51.22 -49.02 49.89
N ALA A 1042 51.61 -50.27 49.70
CA ALA A 1042 51.77 -50.86 48.37
C ALA A 1042 50.46 -50.80 47.57
N ALA A 1043 49.32 -51.02 48.20
CA ALA A 1043 48.00 -50.95 47.58
C ALA A 1043 47.44 -49.51 47.40
N GLY A 1044 48.18 -48.47 47.81
CA GLY A 1044 47.73 -47.07 47.75
C GLY A 1044 46.61 -46.72 48.73
N GLN A 1045 46.42 -47.54 49.78
CA GLN A 1045 45.32 -47.44 50.74
C GLN A 1045 45.86 -47.24 52.17
N TRP A 1046 46.76 -46.27 52.35
CA TRP A 1046 47.42 -45.97 53.63
C TRP A 1046 46.49 -45.87 54.87
N PRO A 1047 45.27 -45.29 54.78
CA PRO A 1047 44.34 -45.27 55.92
C PRO A 1047 43.97 -46.65 56.45
N ARG A 1048 43.99 -47.68 55.60
CA ARG A 1048 43.56 -49.06 55.94
C ARG A 1048 44.58 -49.89 56.69
N ARG A 1049 45.78 -49.38 56.96
CA ARG A 1049 46.85 -50.14 57.66
C ARG A 1049 46.39 -50.75 58.99
N PHE A 1050 45.47 -50.11 59.70
CA PHE A 1050 44.94 -50.64 60.96
C PHE A 1050 43.92 -51.77 60.76
N GLU A 1051 43.10 -51.70 59.70
CA GLU A 1051 42.21 -52.81 59.29
C GLU A 1051 43.02 -54.02 58.83
N VAL A 1052 44.10 -53.78 58.08
CA VAL A 1052 45.03 -54.83 57.64
C VAL A 1052 45.70 -55.46 58.86
N ALA A 1053 46.18 -54.67 59.84
CA ALA A 1053 46.76 -55.19 61.07
C ALA A 1053 45.76 -56.07 61.84
N ALA A 1054 44.51 -55.62 61.97
CA ALA A 1054 43.45 -56.38 62.62
C ALA A 1054 43.15 -57.72 61.90
N LEU A 1055 43.21 -57.75 60.56
CA LEU A 1055 43.04 -58.98 59.77
C LEU A 1055 44.24 -59.93 59.84
N LEU A 1056 45.45 -59.39 59.93
CA LEU A 1056 46.66 -60.19 60.12
C LEU A 1056 46.68 -60.84 61.51
N GLU A 1057 46.16 -60.15 62.53
CA GLU A 1057 46.04 -60.67 63.89
C GLU A 1057 44.88 -61.68 64.03
N ASP A 1058 43.70 -61.39 63.46
CA ASP A 1058 42.53 -62.28 63.47
C ASP A 1058 41.83 -62.35 62.10
N PRO A 1059 42.15 -63.38 61.28
CA PRO A 1059 41.52 -63.58 59.98
C PRO A 1059 39.99 -63.77 60.01
N SER A 1060 39.40 -64.10 61.18
CA SER A 1060 37.95 -64.32 61.31
C SER A 1060 37.12 -63.02 61.23
N ARG A 1061 37.75 -61.86 61.46
CA ARG A 1061 37.12 -60.53 61.40
C ARG A 1061 36.80 -60.05 59.98
N ARG A 1062 37.15 -60.82 58.95
CA ARG A 1062 36.87 -60.51 57.54
C ARG A 1062 35.42 -60.12 57.26
N ALA A 1063 34.45 -60.85 57.82
CA ALA A 1063 33.03 -60.57 57.58
C ALA A 1063 32.53 -59.31 58.31
N GLU A 1064 33.13 -58.99 59.46
CA GLU A 1064 32.86 -57.76 60.22
C GLU A 1064 33.35 -56.55 59.43
N LEU A 1065 34.63 -56.52 59.09
CA LEU A 1065 35.24 -55.41 58.35
C LEU A 1065 34.61 -55.22 56.96
N SER A 1066 34.25 -56.31 56.26
CA SER A 1066 33.56 -56.19 54.96
C SER A 1066 32.16 -55.59 55.06
N ARG A 1067 31.48 -55.72 56.20
CA ARG A 1067 30.14 -55.16 56.44
C ARG A 1067 30.22 -53.71 56.89
N ASP A 1068 31.18 -53.37 57.75
CA ASP A 1068 31.35 -51.99 58.22
C ASP A 1068 31.68 -51.05 57.05
N ARG A 1069 32.36 -51.57 56.02
CA ARG A 1069 32.59 -50.92 54.71
C ARG A 1069 31.33 -50.52 53.92
N TRP A 1070 30.12 -50.85 54.37
CA TRP A 1070 28.91 -50.31 53.74
C TRP A 1070 28.68 -48.84 54.07
N PHE A 1071 29.42 -48.29 55.05
CA PHE A 1071 29.26 -46.94 55.57
C PHE A 1071 30.50 -46.05 55.35
N ASP A 1072 31.59 -46.61 54.81
CA ASP A 1072 32.73 -45.86 54.25
C ASP A 1072 32.44 -45.45 52.81
#